data_AF-A0A9Q1ECQ4-F1
#
_entry.id   AF-A0A9Q1ECQ4-F1
#
_cell.length_a   1.000
_cell.length_b   1.000
_cell.length_c   1.000
_cell.angle_alpha   90.00
_cell.angle_beta   90.00
_cell.angle_gamma   90.00
#
_symmetry.space_group_name_H-M   'P 1'
#
loop_
_entity.id
_entity.type
_entity.pdbx_description
1 polymer ?
#
loop_
_entity_poly.entity_id
_entity_poly.type
_entity_poly.pdbx_seq_one_letter_code
_entity_poly.pdbx_strand_id
1 'polypeptide(L)'
;MLGKVGVLFFACCWGVTSSEPQKPAEQSQPGTLDFGFVPSGVYETLAYYEPGAIGILFHMVHAFLYVVQPNPFPKDLIVKMAQQNMGALQTEYQKALHYELGFGVCACFGVLFVLLTPLVALCFCMCRCCENCGGEMHQRQRKNADCQRGFFTTLLIATSVIITAGVLCAYAANQNLTNQLKGTRRLVNTNIKDLKALANETPAQIDYLTAQYNTAKNKVLYDLDNIHQLLGAKIQAQLGKDVLPALDTALSMASGQVERAIKAMRETRDALESVSTALVTLQGGSSELQADLSSVRSSLGNTLNDPACSNGAVSHTCNTIRSTLSHLGINADFTGLPEVSQQLENVKAVLKTDLSHIVQKGYSSFNNTPSMVKEQTRDVVSGVKGLLDSIGGNITSFAKMLAIQDSLANFTVFLTEKQMMMEALYPQIDQMDFYRWIGCVVICCMVVLILAFNFLGILCGTCGYDKHASPTTRGCLSNTGGILLMAGVGFSFIFSWVLMALVTATFVAGGNVEKLVCEPYNTRQLFKIIDTPYLVNPNIRNFLPAMLFNKPDLDLTVESVYRNCKENRGLYSALKLDNIFNVDMFLNNSVYTKDLTKLFNEVKVDFRGIVLLEQAGRENLMHFANTGVGDINYAAYLTEVNKGVTLVDLLSFAHELETQADLLPRGALENALKGHASSIRQIHSKRVVPMEQAKSTLSQSMRKLQRSASTLPDTVTNVLSAIDVAEYLISQNASFVVKQETRRYMQNVGGYFRQYMDWVKSSLAMEVAPCKPLSNIVDSVEIGACSFIVDSLNTFWFGLGCCAVFLVPSIIFSVKLAKFYRRMDTEDVYDDGTENWS
;
A
#
# COMPACT_ATOMS: atom_id res chain seq x y z
N MET A 1 9.26 -55.10 -29.33
CA MET A 1 8.78 -53.82 -28.74
C MET A 1 7.58 -53.99 -27.78
N LEU A 2 7.36 -55.16 -27.16
CA LEU A 2 6.30 -55.32 -26.15
C LEU A 2 6.77 -55.13 -24.68
N GLY A 3 8.08 -55.09 -24.43
CA GLY A 3 8.63 -55.00 -23.07
C GLY A 3 8.69 -53.59 -22.46
N LYS A 4 8.47 -52.53 -23.25
CA LYS A 4 8.58 -51.13 -22.77
C LYS A 4 7.24 -50.50 -22.35
N VAL A 5 6.12 -51.17 -22.64
CA VAL A 5 4.77 -50.72 -22.25
C VAL A 5 4.43 -51.14 -20.81
N GLY A 6 5.05 -52.21 -20.29
CA GLY A 6 4.80 -52.71 -18.93
C GLY A 6 5.43 -51.89 -17.79
N VAL A 7 6.40 -51.02 -18.09
CA VAL A 7 7.14 -50.24 -17.06
C VAL A 7 6.50 -48.87 -16.78
N LEU A 8 5.67 -48.37 -17.71
CA LEU A 8 4.96 -47.08 -17.55
C LEU A 8 3.73 -47.17 -16.64
N PHE A 9 3.17 -48.38 -16.44
CA PHE A 9 1.98 -48.59 -15.61
C PHE A 9 2.25 -48.45 -14.09
N PHE A 10 3.51 -48.51 -13.65
CA PHE A 10 3.88 -48.47 -12.22
C PHE A 10 4.33 -47.08 -11.73
N ALA A 11 4.44 -46.07 -12.60
CA ALA A 11 4.93 -44.73 -12.24
C ALA A 11 3.82 -43.70 -11.95
N CYS A 12 2.54 -44.06 -12.13
CA CYS A 12 1.41 -43.11 -12.03
C CYS A 12 0.83 -42.89 -10.62
N CYS A 13 1.46 -43.37 -9.54
CA CYS A 13 0.84 -43.32 -8.21
C CYS A 13 1.27 -42.19 -7.28
N TRP A 14 2.25 -41.33 -7.60
CA TRP A 14 2.73 -40.33 -6.64
C TRP A 14 2.56 -38.90 -7.17
N GLY A 15 1.48 -38.23 -6.74
CA GLY A 15 1.27 -36.80 -6.86
C GLY A 15 1.06 -36.19 -5.47
N VAL A 16 2.08 -35.50 -4.96
CA VAL A 16 2.09 -34.77 -3.68
C VAL A 16 1.49 -33.38 -3.88
N THR A 17 0.79 -32.93 -2.84
CA THR A 17 0.07 -31.67 -2.68
C THR A 17 0.98 -30.43 -2.68
N SER A 18 0.45 -29.28 -3.12
CA SER A 18 0.97 -27.97 -2.68
C SER A 18 -0.18 -26.98 -2.46
N SER A 19 -0.46 -26.70 -1.19
CA SER A 19 -1.30 -25.61 -0.71
C SER A 19 -0.57 -24.27 -0.84
N GLU A 20 -1.22 -23.27 -1.43
CA GLU A 20 -0.74 -21.88 -1.45
C GLU A 20 -0.74 -21.27 -0.04
N PRO A 21 0.32 -20.53 0.37
CA PRO A 21 0.34 -19.78 1.62
C PRO A 21 -0.36 -18.43 1.46
N GLN A 22 -1.30 -18.14 2.39
CA GLN A 22 -1.86 -16.80 2.61
C GLN A 22 -0.76 -15.79 2.94
N LYS A 23 -0.79 -14.63 2.27
CA LYS A 23 0.05 -13.46 2.60
C LYS A 23 -0.40 -12.83 3.93
N PRO A 24 0.52 -12.46 4.85
CA PRO A 24 0.19 -11.73 6.05
C PRO A 24 -0.07 -10.24 5.75
N ALA A 25 -0.97 -9.64 6.53
CA ALA A 25 -1.30 -8.22 6.50
C ALA A 25 -0.08 -7.36 6.89
N GLU A 26 0.30 -6.42 6.02
CA GLU A 26 1.32 -5.40 6.31
C GLU A 26 0.75 -4.36 7.30
N GLN A 27 1.41 -4.21 8.45
CA GLN A 27 1.21 -3.07 9.34
C GLN A 27 1.68 -1.79 8.66
N SER A 28 0.74 -0.87 8.44
CA SER A 28 0.95 0.42 7.77
C SER A 28 1.84 1.37 8.58
N GLN A 29 2.78 2.01 7.88
CA GLN A 29 3.63 3.08 8.42
C GLN A 29 2.82 4.33 8.77
N PRO A 30 3.25 5.16 9.75
CA PRO A 30 2.56 6.40 10.10
C PRO A 30 2.54 7.37 8.93
N GLY A 31 1.37 7.56 8.32
CA GLY A 31 1.14 8.46 7.17
C GLY A 31 0.51 7.81 5.94
N THR A 32 0.36 6.48 5.92
CA THR A 32 -0.33 5.75 4.84
C THR A 32 -1.84 5.81 5.05
N LEU A 33 -2.59 6.22 4.01
CA LEU A 33 -4.05 6.20 4.00
C LEU A 33 -4.55 4.77 3.76
N ASP A 34 -5.56 4.36 4.54
CA ASP A 34 -6.30 3.12 4.30
C ASP A 34 -7.58 3.43 3.52
N PHE A 35 -7.65 2.91 2.29
CA PHE A 35 -8.81 3.08 1.41
C PHE A 35 -9.76 1.86 1.42
N GLY A 36 -9.45 0.84 2.23
CA GLY A 36 -10.18 -0.42 2.27
C GLY A 36 -10.01 -1.29 1.03
N PHE A 37 -10.75 -2.40 1.00
CA PHE A 37 -10.76 -3.35 -0.12
C PHE A 37 -11.88 -3.03 -1.09
N VAL A 38 -11.59 -3.07 -2.40
CA VAL A 38 -12.62 -2.95 -3.42
C VAL A 38 -13.59 -4.12 -3.30
N PRO A 39 -14.92 -3.88 -3.28
CA PRO A 39 -15.91 -4.96 -3.21
C PRO A 39 -15.73 -5.95 -4.37
N SER A 40 -15.40 -7.21 -4.07
CA SER A 40 -15.18 -8.23 -5.09
C SER A 40 -16.43 -9.07 -5.35
N GLY A 41 -16.72 -9.32 -6.62
CA GLY A 41 -17.67 -10.34 -7.04
C GLY A 41 -17.23 -11.75 -6.69
N VAL A 42 -18.21 -12.62 -6.43
CA VAL A 42 -17.97 -14.07 -6.33
C VAL A 42 -18.43 -14.71 -7.63
N TYR A 43 -17.49 -15.31 -8.36
CA TYR A 43 -17.76 -16.04 -9.60
C TYR A 43 -17.94 -17.53 -9.30
N GLU A 44 -18.94 -18.14 -9.93
CA GLU A 44 -19.34 -19.54 -9.70
C GLU A 44 -18.65 -20.52 -10.66
N THR A 45 -18.20 -20.06 -11.83
CA THR A 45 -17.64 -20.96 -12.84
C THR A 45 -16.26 -21.46 -12.46
N LEU A 46 -16.15 -22.79 -12.35
CA LEU A 46 -14.91 -23.52 -12.26
C LEU A 46 -14.62 -24.16 -13.62
N ALA A 47 -13.86 -23.47 -14.46
CA ALA A 47 -13.45 -23.97 -15.77
C ALA A 47 -12.25 -24.94 -15.64
N TYR A 48 -12.52 -26.09 -15.02
CA TYR A 48 -11.58 -27.19 -14.84
C TYR A 48 -12.33 -28.51 -15.01
N TYR A 49 -11.74 -29.44 -15.76
CA TYR A 49 -12.28 -30.76 -15.97
C TYR A 49 -11.23 -31.83 -15.76
N GLU A 50 -11.62 -32.87 -15.03
CA GLU A 50 -10.82 -34.07 -14.86
C GLU A 50 -11.66 -35.28 -15.29
N PRO A 51 -11.25 -36.02 -16.33
CA PRO A 51 -12.06 -37.09 -16.91
C PRO A 51 -12.18 -38.33 -16.02
N GLY A 52 -11.41 -38.43 -14.93
CA GLY A 52 -11.40 -39.60 -14.07
C GLY A 52 -10.93 -40.86 -14.82
N ALA A 53 -11.57 -42.01 -14.59
CA ALA A 53 -11.14 -43.29 -15.13
C ALA A 53 -11.18 -43.38 -16.66
N ILE A 54 -12.13 -42.70 -17.34
CA ILE A 54 -12.20 -42.71 -18.81
C ILE A 54 -11.03 -41.96 -19.45
N GLY A 55 -10.35 -41.09 -18.70
CA GLY A 55 -9.16 -40.37 -19.15
C GLY A 55 -8.03 -41.29 -19.63
N ILE A 56 -7.95 -42.52 -19.11
CA ILE A 56 -6.99 -43.53 -19.59
C ILE A 56 -7.24 -43.84 -21.07
N LEU A 57 -8.51 -43.94 -21.48
CA LEU A 57 -8.87 -44.19 -22.88
C LEU A 57 -8.57 -42.98 -23.75
N PHE A 58 -8.82 -41.76 -23.26
CA PHE A 58 -8.51 -40.52 -23.98
C PHE A 58 -7.01 -40.45 -24.28
N HIS A 59 -6.17 -40.72 -23.28
CA HIS A 59 -4.72 -40.77 -23.46
C HIS A 59 -4.27 -41.85 -24.46
N MET A 60 -4.91 -43.03 -24.50
CA MET A 60 -4.60 -44.05 -25.51
C MET A 60 -4.89 -43.55 -26.92
N VAL A 61 -6.02 -42.86 -27.10
CA VAL A 61 -6.43 -42.31 -28.39
C VAL A 61 -5.50 -41.18 -28.81
N HIS A 62 -5.17 -40.26 -27.91
CA HIS A 62 -4.19 -39.20 -28.17
C HIS A 62 -2.84 -39.78 -28.55
N ALA A 63 -2.35 -40.79 -27.81
CA ALA A 63 -1.09 -41.48 -28.13
C ALA A 63 -1.11 -42.09 -29.53
N PHE A 64 -2.22 -42.73 -29.92
CA PHE A 64 -2.40 -43.22 -31.28
C PHE A 64 -2.37 -42.08 -32.31
N LEU A 65 -3.09 -40.98 -32.06
CA LEU A 65 -3.09 -39.82 -32.96
C LEU A 65 -1.72 -39.13 -33.06
N TYR A 66 -0.88 -39.16 -32.02
CA TYR A 66 0.53 -38.71 -32.11
C TYR A 66 1.40 -39.63 -32.96
N VAL A 67 1.08 -40.92 -33.04
CA VAL A 67 1.76 -41.85 -33.96
C VAL A 67 1.32 -41.60 -35.40
N VAL A 68 0.03 -41.32 -35.62
CA VAL A 68 -0.53 -40.98 -36.95
C VAL A 68 -0.01 -39.63 -37.43
N GLN A 69 -0.04 -38.61 -36.56
CA GLN A 69 0.42 -37.26 -36.83
C GLN A 69 1.41 -36.80 -35.74
N PRO A 70 2.72 -37.01 -35.96
CA PRO A 70 3.75 -36.55 -35.02
C PRO A 70 4.17 -35.09 -35.25
N ASN A 71 3.79 -34.49 -36.39
CA ASN A 71 4.26 -33.16 -36.75
C ASN A 71 3.58 -32.07 -35.90
N PRO A 72 4.30 -31.00 -35.54
CA PRO A 72 3.71 -29.88 -34.82
C PRO A 72 2.71 -29.12 -35.69
N PHE A 73 1.80 -28.40 -35.02
CA PHE A 73 0.77 -27.59 -35.65
C PHE A 73 1.34 -26.62 -36.72
N PRO A 74 0.84 -26.65 -37.97
CA PRO A 74 1.45 -25.94 -39.09
C PRO A 74 0.95 -24.49 -39.18
N LYS A 75 1.30 -23.65 -38.19
CA LYS A 75 0.84 -22.26 -38.07
C LYS A 75 1.03 -21.45 -39.37
N ASP A 76 2.25 -21.47 -39.93
CA ASP A 76 2.58 -20.66 -41.10
C ASP A 76 1.80 -21.07 -42.35
N LEU A 77 1.51 -22.36 -42.49
CA LEU A 77 0.71 -22.90 -43.59
C LEU A 77 -0.73 -22.38 -43.51
N ILE A 78 -1.34 -22.41 -42.31
CA ILE A 78 -2.70 -21.94 -42.07
C ILE A 78 -2.80 -20.43 -42.30
N VAL A 79 -1.83 -19.66 -41.80
CA VAL A 79 -1.78 -18.20 -42.01
C VAL A 79 -1.69 -17.86 -43.51
N LYS A 80 -0.80 -18.53 -44.25
CA LYS A 80 -0.68 -18.33 -45.71
C LYS A 80 -1.95 -18.72 -46.45
N MET A 81 -2.59 -19.84 -46.08
CA MET A 81 -3.88 -20.25 -46.69
C MET A 81 -4.98 -19.22 -46.44
N ALA A 82 -5.07 -18.66 -45.23
CA ALA A 82 -6.06 -17.64 -44.92
C ALA A 82 -5.81 -16.32 -45.68
N GLN A 83 -4.55 -15.94 -45.93
CA GLN A 83 -4.21 -14.71 -46.64
C GLN A 83 -4.31 -14.82 -48.17
N GLN A 84 -3.90 -15.95 -48.75
CA GLN A 84 -3.79 -16.14 -50.21
C GLN A 84 -4.87 -17.07 -50.79
N ASN A 85 -5.86 -17.47 -49.98
CA ASN A 85 -6.87 -18.47 -50.32
C ASN A 85 -6.23 -19.74 -50.96
N MET A 86 -6.88 -20.32 -51.96
CA MET A 86 -6.43 -21.52 -52.69
C MET A 86 -5.06 -21.35 -53.41
N GLY A 87 -4.56 -20.11 -53.59
CA GLY A 87 -3.28 -19.85 -54.25
C GLY A 87 -2.07 -20.35 -53.43
N ALA A 88 -2.14 -20.28 -52.10
CA ALA A 88 -1.10 -20.82 -51.21
C ALA A 88 -1.04 -22.35 -51.22
N LEU A 89 -2.20 -23.01 -51.40
CA LEU A 89 -2.26 -24.48 -51.46
C LEU A 89 -1.43 -25.00 -52.63
N GLN A 90 -1.43 -24.29 -53.76
CA GLN A 90 -0.68 -24.67 -54.96
C GLN A 90 0.84 -24.57 -54.77
N THR A 91 1.32 -23.63 -53.95
CA THR A 91 2.74 -23.43 -53.64
C THR A 91 3.27 -24.28 -52.48
N GLU A 92 2.43 -24.65 -51.51
CA GLU A 92 2.84 -25.30 -50.26
C GLU A 92 2.17 -26.69 -50.05
N TYR A 93 1.56 -27.27 -51.11
CA TYR A 93 0.85 -28.56 -51.02
C TYR A 93 1.71 -29.69 -50.44
N GLN A 94 3.03 -29.66 -50.67
CA GLN A 94 3.96 -30.66 -50.14
C GLN A 94 3.99 -30.68 -48.61
N LYS A 95 3.89 -29.51 -47.95
CA LYS A 95 3.86 -29.41 -46.49
C LYS A 95 2.52 -29.89 -45.94
N ALA A 96 1.42 -29.53 -46.59
CA ALA A 96 0.08 -30.01 -46.22
C ALA A 96 -0.02 -31.54 -46.35
N LEU A 97 0.51 -32.09 -47.45
CA LEU A 97 0.54 -33.53 -47.71
C LEU A 97 1.45 -34.28 -46.73
N HIS A 98 2.60 -33.69 -46.38
CA HIS A 98 3.49 -34.28 -45.38
C HIS A 98 2.87 -34.31 -43.99
N TYR A 99 2.12 -33.26 -43.64
CA TYR A 99 1.31 -33.23 -42.43
C TYR A 99 0.27 -34.35 -42.50
N GLU A 100 -0.65 -34.36 -43.46
CA GLU A 100 -1.75 -35.35 -43.52
C GLU A 100 -1.34 -36.78 -43.91
N LEU A 101 -0.05 -37.07 -44.12
CA LEU A 101 0.42 -38.35 -44.67
C LEU A 101 -0.07 -39.56 -43.84
N GLY A 102 0.02 -39.50 -42.51
CA GLY A 102 -0.40 -40.60 -41.65
C GLY A 102 -1.91 -40.84 -41.67
N PHE A 103 -2.72 -39.76 -41.66
CA PHE A 103 -4.17 -39.86 -41.84
C PHE A 103 -4.51 -40.45 -43.20
N GLY A 104 -3.83 -40.01 -44.27
CA GLY A 104 -4.00 -40.55 -45.62
C GLY A 104 -3.70 -42.05 -45.70
N VAL A 105 -2.58 -42.50 -45.12
CA VAL A 105 -2.20 -43.93 -45.10
C VAL A 105 -3.25 -44.76 -44.34
N CYS A 106 -3.66 -44.32 -43.14
CA CYS A 106 -4.69 -45.02 -42.37
C CYS A 106 -6.05 -45.04 -43.10
N ALA A 107 -6.45 -43.93 -43.73
CA ALA A 107 -7.68 -43.86 -44.51
C ALA A 107 -7.63 -44.78 -45.74
N CYS A 108 -6.49 -44.87 -46.44
CA CYS A 108 -6.29 -45.82 -47.53
C CYS A 108 -6.49 -47.27 -47.06
N PHE A 109 -5.91 -47.67 -45.92
CA PHE A 109 -6.14 -49.00 -45.36
C PHE A 109 -7.60 -49.23 -44.98
N GLY A 110 -8.28 -48.23 -44.41
CA GLY A 110 -9.71 -48.29 -44.10
C GLY A 110 -10.58 -48.47 -45.34
N VAL A 111 -10.32 -47.70 -46.41
CA VAL A 111 -11.04 -47.81 -47.69
C VAL A 111 -10.76 -49.17 -48.36
N LEU A 112 -9.51 -49.64 -48.35
CA LEU A 112 -9.17 -50.97 -48.85
C LEU A 112 -9.93 -52.06 -48.08
N PHE A 113 -10.04 -51.94 -46.75
CA PHE A 113 -10.83 -52.86 -45.95
C PHE A 113 -12.32 -52.84 -46.35
N VAL A 114 -12.89 -51.65 -46.54
CA VAL A 114 -14.29 -51.47 -46.95
C VAL A 114 -14.58 -52.11 -48.31
N LEU A 115 -13.64 -52.02 -49.26
CA LEU A 115 -13.80 -52.58 -50.60
C LEU A 115 -13.50 -54.09 -50.65
N LEU A 116 -12.43 -54.54 -49.98
CA LEU A 116 -11.98 -55.93 -50.06
C LEU A 116 -12.84 -56.87 -49.23
N THR A 117 -13.36 -56.45 -48.08
CA THR A 117 -14.15 -57.32 -47.19
C THR A 117 -15.42 -57.87 -47.83
N PRO A 118 -16.28 -57.09 -48.51
CA PRO A 118 -17.44 -57.63 -49.20
C PRO A 118 -17.05 -58.51 -50.40
N LEU A 119 -15.94 -58.20 -51.10
CA LEU A 119 -15.43 -59.06 -52.17
C LEU A 119 -14.97 -60.42 -51.62
N VAL A 120 -14.20 -60.42 -50.53
CA VAL A 120 -13.77 -61.65 -49.84
C VAL A 120 -14.99 -62.41 -49.32
N ALA A 121 -16.02 -61.74 -48.81
CA ALA A 121 -17.26 -62.37 -48.37
C ALA A 121 -18.01 -63.04 -49.52
N LEU A 122 -18.12 -62.38 -50.68
CA LEU A 122 -18.71 -62.94 -51.89
C LEU A 122 -17.92 -64.13 -52.40
N CYS A 123 -16.58 -64.02 -52.52
CA CYS A 123 -15.71 -65.12 -52.90
C CYS A 123 -15.84 -66.30 -51.91
N PHE A 124 -15.84 -66.02 -50.61
CA PHE A 124 -16.00 -67.05 -49.58
C PHE A 124 -17.36 -67.74 -49.68
N CYS A 125 -18.44 -66.99 -49.92
CA CYS A 125 -19.79 -67.52 -50.12
C CYS A 125 -19.86 -68.40 -51.37
N MET A 126 -19.38 -67.92 -52.52
CA MET A 126 -19.36 -68.66 -53.78
C MET A 126 -18.50 -69.92 -53.71
N CYS A 127 -17.28 -69.82 -53.16
CA CYS A 127 -16.42 -70.99 -52.91
C CYS A 127 -17.11 -72.00 -52.01
N ARG A 128 -17.85 -71.55 -50.99
CA ARG A 128 -18.60 -72.40 -50.09
C ARG A 128 -19.80 -73.08 -50.74
N CYS A 129 -20.50 -72.40 -51.65
CA CYS A 129 -21.56 -72.99 -52.48
C CYS A 129 -21.01 -74.02 -53.47
N CYS A 130 -19.78 -73.85 -53.95
CA CYS A 130 -19.06 -74.84 -54.77
C CYS A 130 -18.28 -75.86 -53.92
N GLU A 131 -18.80 -76.22 -52.74
CA GLU A 131 -18.24 -77.20 -51.78
C GLU A 131 -16.83 -76.88 -51.23
N ASN A 132 -16.15 -75.82 -51.65
CA ASN A 132 -14.86 -75.39 -51.11
C ASN A 132 -15.00 -74.57 -49.82
N CYS A 133 -13.91 -74.11 -49.21
CA CYS A 133 -13.94 -73.27 -47.99
C CYS A 133 -14.77 -73.86 -46.82
N GLY A 134 -14.81 -75.20 -46.71
CA GLY A 134 -15.60 -75.91 -45.71
C GLY A 134 -17.09 -76.07 -46.05
N GLY A 135 -17.45 -76.01 -47.34
CA GLY A 135 -18.76 -76.35 -47.88
C GLY A 135 -18.99 -77.85 -48.04
N GLU A 136 -17.95 -78.62 -48.38
CA GLU A 136 -17.93 -80.09 -48.61
C GLU A 136 -18.47 -80.92 -47.44
N MET A 137 -18.59 -80.33 -46.24
CA MET A 137 -18.93 -81.02 -44.98
C MET A 137 -18.16 -82.33 -44.78
N HIS A 138 -16.90 -82.37 -45.22
CA HIS A 138 -16.03 -83.52 -45.10
C HIS A 138 -14.90 -83.23 -44.10
N GLN A 139 -14.63 -84.18 -43.19
CA GLN A 139 -13.56 -84.04 -42.19
C GLN A 139 -12.43 -85.06 -42.42
N ARG A 140 -11.27 -84.54 -42.83
CA ARG A 140 -10.03 -85.32 -42.97
C ARG A 140 -9.37 -85.60 -41.63
N GLN A 141 -8.93 -86.83 -41.41
CA GLN A 141 -8.31 -87.24 -40.15
C GLN A 141 -6.89 -86.66 -40.05
N ARG A 142 -6.59 -85.89 -38.99
CA ARG A 142 -5.29 -85.25 -38.76
C ARG A 142 -4.68 -85.73 -37.45
N LYS A 143 -3.39 -86.08 -37.46
CA LYS A 143 -2.64 -86.57 -36.28
C LYS A 143 -2.77 -85.67 -35.03
N ASN A 144 -2.99 -84.37 -35.19
CA ASN A 144 -3.05 -83.39 -34.10
C ASN A 144 -4.40 -82.64 -33.98
N ALA A 145 -5.53 -83.28 -34.32
CA ALA A 145 -6.84 -82.63 -34.37
C ALA A 145 -7.28 -81.97 -33.04
N ASP A 146 -7.05 -82.64 -31.90
CA ASP A 146 -7.38 -82.11 -30.57
C ASP A 146 -6.57 -80.83 -30.24
N CYS A 147 -5.28 -80.82 -30.55
CA CYS A 147 -4.41 -79.68 -30.34
C CYS A 147 -4.80 -78.49 -31.24
N GLN A 148 -5.14 -78.75 -32.51
CA GLN A 148 -5.62 -77.70 -33.44
C GLN A 148 -6.93 -77.07 -32.97
N ARG A 149 -7.88 -77.88 -32.50
CA ARG A 149 -9.14 -77.41 -31.92
C ARG A 149 -8.91 -76.56 -30.66
N GLY A 150 -8.06 -77.03 -29.74
CA GLY A 150 -7.70 -76.27 -28.55
C GLY A 150 -7.08 -74.91 -28.91
N PHE A 151 -6.12 -74.91 -29.84
CA PHE A 151 -5.47 -73.70 -30.32
C PHE A 151 -6.46 -72.69 -30.92
N PHE A 152 -7.32 -73.10 -31.85
CA PHE A 152 -8.31 -72.20 -32.44
C PHE A 152 -9.35 -71.72 -31.42
N THR A 153 -9.71 -72.55 -30.44
CA THR A 153 -10.60 -72.14 -29.33
C THR A 153 -9.95 -71.04 -28.49
N THR A 154 -8.68 -71.22 -28.08
CA THR A 154 -7.94 -70.21 -27.30
C THR A 154 -7.78 -68.91 -28.09
N LEU A 155 -7.42 -68.99 -29.37
CA LEU A 155 -7.28 -67.80 -30.20
C LEU A 155 -8.61 -67.07 -30.42
N LEU A 156 -9.70 -67.80 -30.65
CA LEU A 156 -11.02 -67.18 -30.80
C LEU A 156 -11.49 -66.53 -29.50
N ILE A 157 -11.23 -67.14 -28.34
CA ILE A 157 -11.48 -66.52 -27.03
C ILE A 157 -10.63 -65.25 -26.89
N ALA A 158 -9.33 -65.30 -27.18
CA ALA A 158 -8.45 -64.15 -27.07
C ALA A 158 -8.92 -62.98 -27.96
N THR A 159 -9.24 -63.24 -29.23
CA THR A 159 -9.78 -62.20 -30.12
C THR A 159 -11.14 -61.69 -29.65
N SER A 160 -12.01 -62.57 -29.14
CA SER A 160 -13.34 -62.16 -28.63
C SER A 160 -13.23 -61.29 -27.38
N VAL A 161 -12.28 -61.57 -26.48
CA VAL A 161 -12.01 -60.72 -25.31
C VAL A 161 -11.54 -59.32 -25.71
N ILE A 162 -10.66 -59.22 -26.72
CA ILE A 162 -10.19 -57.92 -27.24
C ILE A 162 -11.36 -57.14 -27.86
N ILE A 163 -12.20 -57.80 -28.67
CA ILE A 163 -13.40 -57.18 -29.26
C ILE A 163 -14.38 -56.75 -28.15
N THR A 164 -14.55 -57.55 -27.09
CA THR A 164 -15.36 -57.16 -25.92
C THR A 164 -14.81 -55.90 -25.26
N ALA A 165 -13.50 -55.81 -25.05
CA ALA A 165 -12.89 -54.60 -24.51
C ALA A 165 -13.11 -53.38 -25.43
N GLY A 166 -12.96 -53.55 -26.74
CA GLY A 166 -13.21 -52.49 -27.72
C GLY A 166 -14.64 -51.97 -27.72
N VAL A 167 -15.65 -52.86 -27.68
CA VAL A 167 -17.06 -52.44 -27.64
C VAL A 167 -17.45 -51.83 -26.29
N LEU A 168 -16.85 -52.28 -25.17
CA LEU A 168 -17.02 -51.63 -23.87
C LEU A 168 -16.42 -50.23 -23.86
N CYS A 169 -15.25 -50.03 -24.48
CA CYS A 169 -14.66 -48.69 -24.64
C CYS A 169 -15.57 -47.77 -25.46
N ALA A 170 -16.10 -48.27 -26.59
CA ALA A 170 -17.02 -47.52 -27.42
C ALA A 170 -18.31 -47.16 -26.65
N TYR A 171 -18.92 -48.12 -25.95
CA TYR A 171 -20.11 -47.87 -25.13
C TYR A 171 -19.84 -46.85 -24.00
N ALA A 172 -18.71 -46.99 -23.29
CA ALA A 172 -18.33 -46.06 -22.23
C ALA A 172 -18.13 -44.63 -22.77
N ALA A 173 -17.50 -44.49 -23.93
CA ALA A 173 -17.32 -43.20 -24.59
C ALA A 173 -18.65 -42.57 -25.02
N ASN A 174 -19.56 -43.38 -25.60
CA ASN A 174 -20.90 -42.94 -25.96
C ASN A 174 -21.71 -42.45 -24.75
N GLN A 175 -21.61 -43.17 -23.62
CA GLN A 175 -22.28 -42.81 -22.38
C GLN A 175 -21.65 -41.57 -21.73
N ASN A 176 -20.33 -41.44 -21.77
CA ASN A 176 -19.63 -40.27 -21.26
C ASN A 176 -20.10 -39.01 -21.97
N LEU A 177 -20.21 -39.02 -23.30
CA LEU A 177 -20.69 -37.87 -24.07
C LEU A 177 -22.07 -37.39 -23.59
N THR A 178 -23.05 -38.30 -23.45
CA THR A 178 -24.38 -37.97 -22.90
C THR A 178 -24.31 -37.39 -21.48
N ASN A 179 -23.46 -37.98 -20.62
CA ASN A 179 -23.30 -37.48 -19.25
C ASN A 179 -22.69 -36.07 -19.22
N GLN A 180 -21.69 -35.80 -20.06
CA GLN A 180 -20.99 -34.51 -20.08
C GLN A 180 -21.76 -33.38 -20.77
N LEU A 181 -22.76 -33.67 -21.61
CA LEU A 181 -23.64 -32.63 -22.16
C LEU A 181 -24.37 -31.83 -21.07
N LYS A 182 -24.71 -32.48 -19.94
CA LYS A 182 -25.24 -31.78 -18.76
C LYS A 182 -24.19 -30.85 -18.13
N GLY A 183 -22.93 -31.26 -18.16
CA GLY A 183 -21.78 -30.44 -17.76
C GLY A 183 -21.64 -29.19 -18.63
N THR A 184 -21.77 -29.32 -19.95
CA THR A 184 -21.76 -28.16 -20.88
C THR A 184 -22.86 -27.16 -20.54
N ARG A 185 -24.09 -27.64 -20.29
CA ARG A 185 -25.21 -26.77 -19.87
C ARG A 185 -24.89 -26.00 -18.60
N ARG A 186 -24.33 -26.69 -17.59
CA ARG A 186 -23.92 -26.05 -16.33
C ARG A 186 -22.87 -24.97 -16.58
N LEU A 187 -21.82 -25.28 -17.34
CA LEU A 187 -20.76 -24.32 -17.67
C LEU A 187 -21.31 -23.10 -18.40
N VAL A 188 -22.18 -23.28 -19.41
CA VAL A 188 -22.79 -22.15 -20.14
C VAL A 188 -23.59 -21.26 -19.18
N ASN A 189 -24.43 -21.86 -18.33
CA ASN A 189 -25.27 -21.11 -17.40
C ASN A 189 -24.45 -20.35 -16.34
N THR A 190 -23.45 -20.99 -15.73
CA THR A 190 -22.59 -20.32 -14.73
C THR A 190 -21.73 -19.23 -15.37
N ASN A 191 -21.20 -19.45 -16.58
CA ASN A 191 -20.41 -18.42 -17.28
C ASN A 191 -21.26 -17.18 -17.60
N ILE A 192 -22.49 -17.36 -18.10
CA ILE A 192 -23.39 -16.23 -18.36
C ILE A 192 -23.72 -15.50 -17.05
N LYS A 193 -23.93 -16.23 -15.96
CA LYS A 193 -24.19 -15.64 -14.64
C LYS A 193 -22.99 -14.84 -14.13
N ASP A 194 -21.77 -15.35 -14.29
CA ASP A 194 -20.54 -14.65 -13.91
C ASP A 194 -20.31 -13.39 -14.75
N LEU A 195 -20.62 -13.42 -16.05
CA LEU A 195 -20.58 -12.21 -16.87
C LEU A 195 -21.60 -11.16 -16.45
N LYS A 196 -22.82 -11.58 -16.06
CA LYS A 196 -23.83 -10.68 -15.51
C LYS A 196 -23.39 -10.09 -14.17
N ALA A 197 -22.78 -10.90 -13.30
CA ALA A 197 -22.21 -10.44 -12.04
C ALA A 197 -21.11 -9.40 -12.29
N LEU A 198 -20.15 -9.71 -13.16
CA LEU A 198 -19.11 -8.78 -13.60
C LEU A 198 -19.71 -7.45 -14.08
N ALA A 199 -20.74 -7.49 -14.93
CA ALA A 199 -21.38 -6.30 -15.47
C ALA A 199 -22.13 -5.48 -14.40
N ASN A 200 -22.82 -6.15 -13.47
CA ASN A 200 -23.63 -5.50 -12.45
C ASN A 200 -22.82 -4.93 -11.28
N GLU A 201 -21.67 -5.54 -10.95
CA GLU A 201 -20.82 -5.13 -9.82
C GLU A 201 -19.81 -4.05 -10.20
N THR A 202 -19.38 -4.00 -11.47
CA THR A 202 -18.39 -3.02 -11.95
C THR A 202 -18.77 -1.57 -11.63
N PRO A 203 -20.02 -1.10 -11.83
CA PRO A 203 -20.42 0.26 -11.45
C PRO A 203 -20.24 0.54 -9.95
N ALA A 204 -20.64 -0.40 -9.09
CA ALA A 204 -20.50 -0.26 -7.64
C ALA A 204 -19.03 -0.20 -7.19
N GLN A 205 -18.14 -0.94 -7.87
CA GLN A 205 -16.70 -0.86 -7.63
C GLN A 205 -16.14 0.52 -8.03
N ILE A 206 -16.56 1.08 -9.17
CA ILE A 206 -16.15 2.43 -9.60
C ILE A 206 -16.68 3.50 -8.63
N ASP A 207 -17.91 3.36 -8.16
CA ASP A 207 -18.50 4.25 -7.16
C ASP A 207 -17.74 4.17 -5.83
N TYR A 208 -17.30 2.97 -5.42
CA TYR A 208 -16.45 2.79 -4.23
C TYR A 208 -15.12 3.54 -4.37
N LEU A 209 -14.40 3.37 -5.48
CA LEU A 209 -13.15 4.10 -5.76
C LEU A 209 -13.34 5.63 -5.69
N THR A 210 -14.47 6.10 -6.23
CA THR A 210 -14.83 7.52 -6.23
C THR A 210 -15.14 8.01 -4.81
N ALA A 211 -15.87 7.23 -4.01
CA ALA A 211 -16.20 7.56 -2.63
C ALA A 211 -14.96 7.64 -1.72
N GLN A 212 -13.94 6.81 -1.97
CA GLN A 212 -12.69 6.80 -1.19
C GLN A 212 -11.83 8.06 -1.38
N TYR A 213 -12.15 8.92 -2.36
CA TYR A 213 -11.58 10.27 -2.40
C TYR A 213 -11.81 11.03 -1.09
N ASN A 214 -12.96 10.82 -0.44
CA ASN A 214 -13.28 11.46 0.83
C ASN A 214 -12.29 11.10 1.94
N THR A 215 -11.65 9.93 1.89
CA THR A 215 -10.62 9.54 2.87
C THR A 215 -9.39 10.45 2.77
N ALA A 216 -8.89 10.68 1.55
CA ALA A 216 -7.80 11.63 1.32
C ALA A 216 -8.23 13.08 1.61
N LYS A 217 -9.41 13.48 1.14
CA LYS A 217 -9.99 14.81 1.39
C LYS A 217 -10.09 15.11 2.89
N ASN A 218 -10.67 14.20 3.67
CA ASN A 218 -10.87 14.38 5.11
C ASN A 218 -9.54 14.45 5.87
N LYS A 219 -8.53 13.67 5.45
CA LYS A 219 -7.18 13.80 6.03
C LYS A 219 -6.57 15.17 5.77
N VAL A 220 -6.73 15.70 4.56
CA VAL A 220 -6.25 17.06 4.23
C VAL A 220 -7.03 18.12 4.98
N LEU A 221 -8.36 18.00 5.08
CA LEU A 221 -9.20 18.90 5.88
C LEU A 221 -8.74 18.90 7.34
N TYR A 222 -8.48 17.74 7.91
CA TYR A 222 -7.93 17.61 9.26
C TYR A 222 -6.57 18.31 9.39
N ASP A 223 -5.66 18.13 8.44
CA ASP A 223 -4.35 18.79 8.49
C ASP A 223 -4.48 20.32 8.36
N LEU A 224 -5.38 20.79 7.48
CA LEU A 224 -5.68 22.22 7.30
C LEU A 224 -6.32 22.85 8.54
N ASP A 225 -7.26 22.17 9.21
CA ASP A 225 -7.88 22.66 10.44
C ASP A 225 -6.86 22.70 11.61
N ASN A 226 -5.84 21.84 11.54
CA ASN A 226 -4.72 21.78 12.48
C ASN A 226 -3.44 22.46 11.96
N ILE A 227 -3.54 23.37 10.98
CA ILE A 227 -2.37 24.05 10.39
C ILE A 227 -1.52 24.80 11.41
N HIS A 228 -2.13 25.31 12.47
CA HIS A 228 -1.45 25.95 13.60
C HIS A 228 -0.44 25.00 14.29
N GLN A 229 -0.79 23.73 14.49
CA GLN A 229 0.12 22.72 15.04
C GLN A 229 1.08 22.19 13.97
N LEU A 230 0.58 21.83 12.79
CA LEU A 230 1.37 21.11 11.79
C LEU A 230 2.36 21.98 11.04
N LEU A 231 2.01 23.24 10.77
CA LEU A 231 2.87 24.23 10.15
C LEU A 231 3.35 25.26 11.17
N GLY A 232 2.43 25.85 11.94
CA GLY A 232 2.74 26.92 12.88
C GLY A 232 3.72 26.53 13.99
N ALA A 233 3.51 25.39 14.66
CA ALA A 233 4.42 24.92 15.70
C ALA A 233 5.78 24.46 15.13
N LYS A 234 5.82 23.94 13.88
CA LYS A 234 7.08 23.62 13.20
C LYS A 234 7.87 24.89 12.86
N ILE A 235 7.20 25.93 12.36
CA ILE A 235 7.80 27.24 12.13
C ILE A 235 8.34 27.80 13.44
N GLN A 236 7.53 27.81 14.51
CA GLN A 236 7.94 28.25 15.83
C GLN A 236 9.15 27.47 16.36
N ALA A 237 9.15 26.15 16.25
CA ALA A 237 10.26 25.30 16.71
C ALA A 237 11.54 25.56 15.92
N GLN A 238 11.43 25.76 14.60
CA GLN A 238 12.58 26.00 13.74
C GLN A 238 13.15 27.42 13.92
N LEU A 239 12.30 28.44 14.05
CA LEU A 239 12.72 29.78 14.47
C LEU A 239 13.28 29.78 15.90
N GLY A 240 12.68 28.99 16.78
CA GLY A 240 13.07 28.89 18.18
C GLY A 240 14.50 28.40 18.37
N LYS A 241 15.07 27.67 17.42
CA LYS A 241 16.49 27.27 17.47
C LYS A 241 17.45 28.45 17.51
N ASP A 242 17.11 29.54 16.83
CA ASP A 242 17.93 30.75 16.76
C ASP A 242 17.41 31.83 17.72
N VAL A 243 16.08 31.93 17.87
CA VAL A 243 15.42 32.98 18.65
C VAL A 243 15.42 32.65 20.14
N LEU A 244 15.14 31.40 20.56
CA LEU A 244 15.09 31.08 21.99
C LEU A 244 16.45 31.24 22.68
N PRO A 245 17.61 30.89 22.10
CA PRO A 245 18.89 31.18 22.73
C PRO A 245 19.16 32.69 22.86
N ALA A 246 18.78 33.50 21.87
CA ALA A 246 18.90 34.96 21.95
C ALA A 246 17.95 35.52 23.02
N LEU A 247 16.73 35.00 23.10
CA LEU A 247 15.71 35.36 24.09
C LEU A 247 16.09 34.89 25.50
N ASP A 248 16.67 33.69 25.64
CA ASP A 248 17.19 33.12 26.89
C ASP A 248 18.47 33.85 27.32
N THR A 249 19.30 34.34 26.39
CA THR A 249 20.45 35.22 26.72
C THR A 249 19.93 36.57 27.21
N ALA A 250 18.95 37.15 26.50
CA ALA A 250 18.26 38.36 26.96
C ALA A 250 17.56 38.14 28.31
N LEU A 251 17.00 36.96 28.59
CA LEU A 251 16.28 36.61 29.82
C LEU A 251 17.20 36.19 30.98
N SER A 252 18.31 35.51 30.73
CA SER A 252 19.29 35.17 31.77
C SER A 252 20.07 36.42 32.20
N MET A 253 20.33 37.32 31.25
CA MET A 253 20.75 38.69 31.54
C MET A 253 19.60 39.47 32.20
N ALA A 254 18.36 39.41 31.72
CA ALA A 254 17.25 40.18 32.27
C ALA A 254 16.74 39.65 33.62
N SER A 255 16.39 38.39 33.86
CA SER A 255 15.96 37.93 35.19
C SER A 255 17.03 38.20 36.27
N GLY A 256 18.28 37.82 36.02
CA GLY A 256 19.38 38.05 36.96
C GLY A 256 19.78 39.52 37.10
N GLN A 257 19.77 40.32 36.03
CA GLN A 257 20.14 41.74 36.08
C GLN A 257 18.96 42.70 36.28
N VAL A 258 17.74 42.37 35.87
CA VAL A 258 16.49 43.11 36.17
C VAL A 258 16.13 42.89 37.63
N GLU A 259 16.28 41.70 38.21
CA GLU A 259 16.11 41.55 39.66
C GLU A 259 17.21 42.30 40.42
N ARG A 260 18.46 42.25 39.95
CA ARG A 260 19.54 43.12 40.47
C ARG A 260 19.28 44.60 40.23
N ALA A 261 18.66 45.00 39.13
CA ALA A 261 18.35 46.38 38.79
C ALA A 261 17.18 46.89 39.62
N ILE A 262 16.14 46.08 39.83
CA ILE A 262 15.01 46.37 40.75
C ILE A 262 15.55 46.47 42.17
N LYS A 263 16.43 45.56 42.58
CA LYS A 263 17.11 45.64 43.88
C LYS A 263 17.97 46.89 43.98
N ALA A 264 18.79 47.19 42.98
CA ALA A 264 19.62 48.40 42.91
C ALA A 264 18.77 49.67 42.90
N MET A 265 17.60 49.67 42.26
CA MET A 265 16.63 50.76 42.26
C MET A 265 16.08 51.01 43.65
N ARG A 266 15.61 49.97 44.33
CA ARG A 266 15.12 50.06 45.71
C ARG A 266 16.22 50.56 46.63
N GLU A 267 17.43 50.00 46.50
CA GLU A 267 18.59 50.41 47.28
C GLU A 267 19.04 51.85 46.99
N THR A 268 18.92 52.33 45.74
CA THR A 268 19.23 53.70 45.33
C THR A 268 18.17 54.67 45.86
N ARG A 269 16.88 54.31 45.79
CA ARG A 269 15.79 55.05 46.42
C ARG A 269 16.03 55.20 47.92
N ASP A 270 16.29 54.09 48.61
CA ASP A 270 16.47 54.08 50.06
C ASP A 270 17.68 54.93 50.48
N ALA A 271 18.76 54.89 49.68
CA ALA A 271 19.94 55.68 49.92
C ALA A 271 19.72 57.17 49.61
N LEU A 272 18.99 57.53 48.54
CA LEU A 272 18.61 58.91 48.23
C LEU A 272 17.68 59.50 49.30
N GLU A 273 16.73 58.70 49.79
CA GLU A 273 15.84 59.09 50.90
C GLU A 273 16.65 59.32 52.19
N SER A 274 17.56 58.40 52.52
CA SER A 274 18.48 58.54 53.66
C SER A 274 19.39 59.76 53.54
N VAL A 275 19.91 60.06 52.34
CA VAL A 275 20.67 61.29 52.06
C VAL A 275 19.80 62.52 52.29
N SER A 276 18.59 62.53 51.73
CA SER A 276 17.68 63.68 51.83
C SER A 276 17.37 63.98 53.30
N THR A 277 17.05 62.97 54.11
CA THR A 277 16.76 63.15 55.54
C THR A 277 18.01 63.56 56.34
N ALA A 278 19.16 62.91 56.10
CA ALA A 278 20.41 63.24 56.78
C ALA A 278 20.88 64.65 56.45
N LEU A 279 20.76 65.09 55.19
CA LEU A 279 21.17 66.41 54.74
C LEU A 279 20.32 67.51 55.40
N VAL A 280 19.00 67.36 55.45
CA VAL A 280 18.10 68.31 56.15
C VAL A 280 18.48 68.43 57.63
N THR A 281 18.78 67.31 58.28
CA THR A 281 19.20 67.27 59.69
C THR A 281 20.54 67.99 59.89
N LEU A 282 21.50 67.81 58.99
CA LEU A 282 22.81 68.44 59.06
C LEU A 282 22.78 69.93 58.73
N GLN A 283 21.98 70.36 57.76
CA GLN A 283 21.80 71.77 57.41
C GLN A 283 21.14 72.55 58.56
N GLY A 284 20.04 72.02 59.10
CA GLY A 284 19.39 72.58 60.29
C GLY A 284 20.35 72.59 61.50
N GLY A 285 20.99 71.46 61.78
CA GLY A 285 21.94 71.32 62.88
C GLY A 285 23.14 72.27 62.78
N SER A 286 23.67 72.54 61.59
CA SER A 286 24.81 73.45 61.39
C SER A 286 24.47 74.88 61.77
N SER A 287 23.29 75.36 61.36
CA SER A 287 22.84 76.72 61.69
C SER A 287 22.57 76.90 63.18
N GLU A 288 21.95 75.90 63.82
CA GLU A 288 21.67 75.89 65.26
C GLU A 288 22.95 75.76 66.09
N LEU A 289 23.86 74.85 65.74
CA LEU A 289 25.14 74.67 66.43
C LEU A 289 26.03 75.92 66.32
N GLN A 290 26.06 76.57 65.15
CA GLN A 290 26.78 77.81 64.96
C GLN A 290 26.24 78.93 65.87
N ALA A 291 24.91 79.02 66.01
CA ALA A 291 24.28 79.97 66.93
C ALA A 291 24.61 79.66 68.40
N ASP A 292 24.49 78.39 68.80
CA ASP A 292 24.78 77.92 70.17
C ASP A 292 26.25 78.17 70.56
N LEU A 293 27.20 77.81 69.69
CA LEU A 293 28.63 78.04 69.93
C LEU A 293 29.00 79.53 69.93
N SER A 294 28.39 80.32 69.04
CA SER A 294 28.60 81.78 69.02
C SER A 294 28.08 82.44 70.30
N SER A 295 26.93 81.98 70.81
CA SER A 295 26.34 82.45 72.06
C SER A 295 27.22 82.13 73.28
N VAL A 296 27.71 80.88 73.38
CA VAL A 296 28.64 80.48 74.46
C VAL A 296 29.96 81.23 74.34
N ARG A 297 30.53 81.39 73.15
CA ARG A 297 31.77 82.13 72.94
C ARG A 297 31.63 83.59 73.40
N SER A 298 30.52 84.24 73.08
CA SER A 298 30.21 85.60 73.53
C SER A 298 30.03 85.68 75.06
N SER A 299 29.26 84.75 75.62
CA SER A 299 28.97 84.71 77.05
C SER A 299 30.21 84.40 77.90
N LEU A 300 31.02 83.43 77.48
CA LEU A 300 32.31 83.11 78.11
C LEU A 300 33.30 84.26 77.95
N GLY A 301 33.34 84.93 76.80
CA GLY A 301 34.11 86.16 76.59
C GLY A 301 33.73 87.29 77.55
N ASN A 302 32.42 87.49 77.78
CA ASN A 302 31.92 88.46 78.74
C ASN A 302 32.33 88.11 80.18
N THR A 303 32.20 86.84 80.59
CA THR A 303 32.65 86.37 81.91
C THR A 303 34.14 86.59 82.12
N LEU A 304 34.96 86.40 81.08
CA LEU A 304 36.40 86.64 81.15
C LEU A 304 36.75 88.14 81.24
N ASN A 305 35.86 89.05 80.84
CA ASN A 305 36.08 90.50 80.96
C ASN A 305 35.70 91.06 82.33
N ASP A 306 35.27 90.21 83.27
CA ASP A 306 34.98 90.60 84.65
C ASP A 306 36.23 91.18 85.35
N PRO A 307 36.10 92.25 86.15
CA PRO A 307 37.23 92.82 86.91
C PRO A 307 37.99 91.80 87.75
N ALA A 308 37.35 90.73 88.22
CA ALA A 308 37.98 89.64 88.96
C ALA A 308 39.11 88.94 88.17
N CYS A 309 39.05 88.93 86.83
CA CYS A 309 40.09 88.40 85.95
C CYS A 309 41.31 89.32 85.78
N SER A 310 41.28 90.54 86.34
CA SER A 310 42.43 91.48 86.33
C SER A 310 43.30 91.39 87.59
N ASN A 311 42.91 90.56 88.57
CA ASN A 311 43.68 90.31 89.79
C ASN A 311 44.92 89.44 89.48
N GLY A 312 46.10 89.84 89.97
CA GLY A 312 47.39 89.23 89.63
C GLY A 312 47.50 87.73 89.93
N ALA A 313 46.73 87.20 90.89
CA ALA A 313 46.70 85.76 91.19
C ALA A 313 45.86 84.92 90.20
N VAL A 314 44.97 85.54 89.42
CA VAL A 314 43.95 84.88 88.58
C VAL A 314 44.10 85.24 87.08
N SER A 315 44.80 86.35 86.78
CA SER A 315 44.90 86.91 85.43
C SER A 315 45.49 85.94 84.40
N HIS A 316 46.48 85.12 84.79
CA HIS A 316 47.06 84.12 83.89
C HIS A 316 46.00 83.12 83.40
N THR A 317 45.22 82.53 84.30
CA THR A 317 44.20 81.52 83.99
C THR A 317 43.11 82.10 83.07
N CYS A 318 42.62 83.31 83.35
CA CYS A 318 41.63 83.96 82.47
C CYS A 318 42.18 84.29 81.08
N ASN A 319 43.45 84.70 80.96
CA ASN A 319 44.09 84.96 79.66
C ASN A 319 44.30 83.67 78.86
N THR A 320 44.66 82.57 79.52
CA THR A 320 44.76 81.24 78.89
C THR A 320 43.42 80.83 78.29
N ILE A 321 42.32 80.92 79.04
CA ILE A 321 40.98 80.61 78.53
C ILE A 321 40.58 81.58 77.40
N ARG A 322 40.93 82.87 77.50
CA ARG A 322 40.59 83.85 76.45
C ARG A 322 41.25 83.50 75.11
N SER A 323 42.46 82.96 75.13
CA SER A 323 43.18 82.55 73.93
C SER A 323 42.52 81.36 73.19
N THR A 324 41.69 80.57 73.88
CA THR A 324 41.04 79.39 73.29
C THR A 324 39.63 79.65 72.76
N LEU A 325 39.06 80.84 72.98
CA LEU A 325 37.69 81.20 72.54
C LEU A 325 37.48 81.12 71.03
N SER A 326 38.51 81.44 70.24
CA SER A 326 38.45 81.36 68.77
C SER A 326 38.27 79.93 68.27
N HIS A 327 38.58 78.93 69.09
CA HIS A 327 38.44 77.53 68.74
C HIS A 327 36.97 77.05 68.87
N LEU A 328 36.11 77.73 69.63
CA LEU A 328 34.67 77.39 69.70
C LEU A 328 33.92 77.86 68.45
N GLY A 329 33.90 77.01 67.41
CA GLY A 329 33.15 77.21 66.17
C GLY A 329 32.88 75.91 65.42
N ILE A 330 32.01 75.97 64.40
CA ILE A 330 31.76 74.84 63.49
C ILE A 330 32.95 74.64 62.55
N ASN A 331 33.19 73.39 62.15
CA ASN A 331 34.24 73.04 61.18
C ASN A 331 33.67 72.48 59.88
N ALA A 332 32.56 71.73 59.95
CA ALA A 332 31.79 71.30 58.78
C ALA A 332 30.59 72.24 58.55
N ASP A 333 30.44 72.75 57.32
CA ASP A 333 29.28 73.54 56.89
C ASP A 333 28.51 72.78 55.80
N PHE A 334 27.36 72.22 56.18
CA PHE A 334 26.52 71.44 55.28
C PHE A 334 25.51 72.30 54.49
N THR A 335 25.44 73.61 54.72
CA THR A 335 24.46 74.51 54.08
C THR A 335 24.70 74.73 52.59
N GLY A 336 25.95 74.58 52.12
CA GLY A 336 26.31 74.72 50.71
C GLY A 336 26.11 73.48 49.83
N LEU A 337 25.62 72.36 50.40
CA LEU A 337 25.41 71.12 49.66
C LEU A 337 24.02 71.10 48.98
N PRO A 338 23.92 70.70 47.70
CA PRO A 338 22.65 70.68 46.97
C PRO A 338 21.69 69.62 47.51
N GLU A 339 20.39 69.77 47.27
CA GLU A 339 19.40 68.73 47.57
C GLU A 339 19.38 67.64 46.48
N VAL A 340 18.97 66.42 46.86
CA VAL A 340 18.84 65.26 45.94
C VAL A 340 17.38 64.90 45.60
N SER A 341 16.44 65.81 45.90
CA SER A 341 14.99 65.62 45.81
C SER A 341 14.53 65.27 44.39
N GLN A 342 15.13 65.90 43.37
CA GLN A 342 14.78 65.65 41.96
C GLN A 342 15.18 64.23 41.53
N GLN A 343 16.37 63.78 41.91
CA GLN A 343 16.87 62.44 41.62
C GLN A 343 16.00 61.38 42.32
N LEU A 344 15.54 61.67 43.54
CA LEU A 344 14.63 60.79 44.29
C LEU A 344 13.27 60.64 43.58
N GLU A 345 12.67 61.73 43.10
CA GLU A 345 11.40 61.67 42.36
C GLU A 345 11.53 60.96 41.01
N ASN A 346 12.64 61.19 40.29
CA ASN A 346 12.93 60.46 39.04
C ASN A 346 13.03 58.94 39.27
N VAL A 347 13.70 58.50 40.35
CA VAL A 347 13.79 57.06 40.70
C VAL A 347 12.43 56.49 41.12
N LYS A 348 11.60 57.26 41.85
CA LYS A 348 10.23 56.84 42.23
C LYS A 348 9.31 56.68 41.02
N ALA A 349 9.44 57.54 40.01
CA ALA A 349 8.64 57.47 38.79
C ALA A 349 8.91 56.16 38.01
N VAL A 350 10.17 55.78 37.89
CA VAL A 350 10.60 54.55 37.20
C VAL A 350 10.15 53.27 37.94
N LEU A 351 10.19 53.27 39.28
CA LEU A 351 9.78 52.13 40.11
C LEU A 351 8.29 51.77 40.03
N LYS A 352 7.43 52.62 39.46
CA LYS A 352 5.99 52.34 39.27
C LYS A 352 5.70 51.35 38.14
N THR A 353 6.64 51.16 37.21
CA THR A 353 6.47 50.26 36.06
C THR A 353 6.97 48.86 36.40
N ASP A 354 6.15 47.83 36.18
CA ASP A 354 6.56 46.43 36.39
C ASP A 354 7.33 45.90 35.18
N LEU A 355 8.67 45.98 35.25
CA LEU A 355 9.54 45.47 34.19
C LEU A 355 9.49 43.94 34.02
N SER A 356 9.05 43.18 35.04
CA SER A 356 8.97 41.71 34.97
C SER A 356 7.85 41.27 34.02
N HIS A 357 6.69 41.93 34.11
CA HIS A 357 5.54 41.69 33.23
C HIS A 357 5.87 41.95 31.75
N ILE A 358 6.73 42.92 31.48
CA ILE A 358 7.11 43.33 30.12
C ILE A 358 7.92 42.23 29.40
N VAL A 359 8.81 41.54 30.11
CA VAL A 359 9.63 40.46 29.51
C VAL A 359 8.83 39.17 29.32
N GLN A 360 7.91 38.86 30.23
CA GLN A 360 7.00 37.71 30.09
C GLN A 360 6.08 37.86 28.87
N LYS A 361 5.70 39.10 28.53
CA LYS A 361 4.90 39.43 27.35
C LYS A 361 5.64 39.06 26.05
N GLY A 362 6.96 39.25 25.98
CA GLY A 362 7.78 38.85 24.81
C GLY A 362 7.73 37.34 24.50
N TYR A 363 7.84 36.48 25.52
CA TYR A 363 7.68 35.03 25.35
C TYR A 363 6.26 34.66 24.92
N SER A 364 5.24 35.30 25.49
CA SER A 364 3.86 35.06 25.08
C SER A 364 3.61 35.44 23.62
N SER A 365 4.26 36.52 23.15
CA SER A 365 4.22 36.99 21.76
C SER A 365 4.86 35.98 20.81
N PHE A 366 6.06 35.47 21.12
CA PHE A 366 6.71 34.42 20.34
C PHE A 366 5.95 33.09 20.37
N ASN A 367 5.42 32.70 21.54
CA ASN A 367 4.61 31.48 21.69
C ASN A 367 3.26 31.54 20.96
N ASN A 368 2.81 32.74 20.56
CA ASN A 368 1.61 32.92 19.76
C ASN A 368 1.84 32.71 18.25
N THR A 369 3.08 32.41 17.83
CA THR A 369 3.44 32.11 16.42
C THR A 369 2.49 31.09 15.75
N PRO A 370 2.11 29.96 16.38
CA PRO A 370 1.14 29.02 15.80
C PRO A 370 -0.22 29.64 15.47
N SER A 371 -0.75 30.48 16.36
CA SER A 371 -2.04 31.17 16.15
C SER A 371 -1.93 32.22 15.05
N MET A 372 -0.83 32.96 15.01
CA MET A 372 -0.57 33.96 13.95
C MET A 372 -0.51 33.30 12.58
N VAL A 373 0.15 32.13 12.46
CA VAL A 373 0.15 31.34 11.22
C VAL A 373 -1.28 30.92 10.86
N LYS A 374 -2.10 30.48 11.82
CA LYS A 374 -3.52 30.12 11.58
C LYS A 374 -4.33 31.28 10.98
N GLU A 375 -4.20 32.46 11.57
CA GLU A 375 -4.95 33.65 11.15
C GLU A 375 -4.49 34.13 9.78
N GLN A 376 -3.18 34.24 9.55
CA GLN A 376 -2.63 34.75 8.29
C GLN A 376 -2.73 33.74 7.13
N THR A 377 -2.94 32.44 7.41
CA THR A 377 -3.15 31.41 6.37
C THR A 377 -4.62 31.11 6.10
N ARG A 378 -5.56 31.83 6.71
CA ARG A 378 -7.01 31.57 6.60
C ARG A 378 -7.51 31.54 5.14
N ASP A 379 -7.07 32.50 4.33
CA ASP A 379 -7.49 32.59 2.92
C ASP A 379 -6.89 31.47 2.07
N VAL A 380 -5.63 31.09 2.34
CA VAL A 380 -4.98 29.96 1.68
C VAL A 380 -5.68 28.65 2.05
N VAL A 381 -6.01 28.45 3.33
CA VAL A 381 -6.78 27.28 3.78
C VAL A 381 -8.13 27.22 3.09
N SER A 382 -8.84 28.35 2.99
CA SER A 382 -10.12 28.44 2.27
C SER A 382 -9.97 28.09 0.78
N GLY A 383 -8.93 28.64 0.13
CA GLY A 383 -8.61 28.35 -1.27
C GLY A 383 -8.28 26.87 -1.51
N VAL A 384 -7.51 26.24 -0.62
CA VAL A 384 -7.21 24.80 -0.71
C VAL A 384 -8.49 24.00 -0.50
N LYS A 385 -9.36 24.33 0.47
CA LYS A 385 -10.66 23.65 0.64
C LYS A 385 -11.52 23.72 -0.63
N GLY A 386 -11.59 24.88 -1.28
CA GLY A 386 -12.28 25.04 -2.58
C GLY A 386 -11.64 24.20 -3.70
N LEU A 387 -10.31 24.09 -3.75
CA LEU A 387 -9.62 23.20 -4.68
C LEU A 387 -9.99 21.73 -4.42
N LEU A 388 -10.08 21.30 -3.15
CA LEU A 388 -10.50 19.93 -2.81
C LEU A 388 -11.91 19.61 -3.27
N ASP A 389 -12.83 20.57 -3.17
CA ASP A 389 -14.20 20.41 -3.64
C ASP A 389 -14.25 20.33 -5.17
N SER A 390 -13.46 21.16 -5.87
CA SER A 390 -13.32 21.11 -7.32
C SER A 390 -12.77 19.76 -7.81
N ILE A 391 -11.75 19.22 -7.14
CA ILE A 391 -11.19 17.90 -7.44
C ILE A 391 -12.26 16.82 -7.25
N GLY A 392 -13.00 16.84 -6.13
CA GLY A 392 -14.09 15.89 -5.88
C GLY A 392 -15.19 15.95 -6.95
N GLY A 393 -15.52 17.17 -7.41
CA GLY A 393 -16.44 17.39 -8.54
C GLY A 393 -15.93 16.79 -9.84
N ASN A 394 -14.64 16.98 -10.16
CA ASN A 394 -14.01 16.42 -11.36
C ASN A 394 -13.93 14.88 -11.33
N ILE A 395 -13.61 14.28 -10.18
CA ILE A 395 -13.61 12.82 -10.00
C ILE A 395 -15.02 12.27 -10.23
N THR A 396 -16.03 12.89 -9.60
CA THR A 396 -17.44 12.47 -9.74
C THR A 396 -17.93 12.64 -11.19
N SER A 397 -17.53 13.73 -11.85
CA SER A 397 -17.78 13.97 -13.27
C SER A 397 -17.13 12.90 -14.15
N PHE A 398 -15.89 12.52 -13.86
CA PHE A 398 -15.17 11.50 -14.63
C PHE A 398 -15.80 10.11 -14.44
N ALA A 399 -16.15 9.73 -13.21
CA ALA A 399 -16.88 8.50 -12.94
C ALA A 399 -18.21 8.44 -13.72
N LYS A 400 -18.92 9.56 -13.81
CA LYS A 400 -20.12 9.69 -14.64
C LYS A 400 -19.82 9.69 -16.14
N MET A 401 -18.71 10.28 -16.60
CA MET A 401 -18.32 10.26 -18.02
C MET A 401 -17.87 8.87 -18.47
N LEU A 402 -17.27 8.10 -17.56
CA LEU A 402 -16.99 6.70 -17.80
C LEU A 402 -18.27 5.93 -18.14
N ALA A 403 -19.45 6.33 -17.63
CA ALA A 403 -20.82 5.86 -17.96
C ALA A 403 -20.88 4.51 -18.68
N ILE A 404 -20.16 3.53 -18.14
CA ILE A 404 -20.19 2.18 -18.66
C ILE A 404 -21.54 1.58 -18.28
N GLN A 405 -22.30 2.21 -17.37
CA GLN A 405 -23.58 1.73 -16.89
C GLN A 405 -24.59 1.44 -18.02
N ASP A 406 -24.73 2.32 -19.01
CA ASP A 406 -25.60 2.05 -20.17
C ASP A 406 -25.04 0.92 -21.05
N SER A 407 -23.73 0.89 -21.24
CA SER A 407 -23.06 -0.17 -22.01
C SER A 407 -23.12 -1.54 -21.33
N LEU A 408 -22.96 -1.58 -20.00
CA LEU A 408 -23.05 -2.76 -19.15
C LEU A 408 -24.51 -3.22 -19.01
N ALA A 409 -25.46 -2.29 -18.93
CA ALA A 409 -26.89 -2.61 -18.98
C ALA A 409 -27.25 -3.25 -20.32
N ASN A 410 -26.83 -2.66 -21.44
CA ASN A 410 -27.00 -3.24 -22.78
C ASN A 410 -26.32 -4.61 -22.90
N PHE A 411 -25.12 -4.77 -22.33
CA PHE A 411 -24.42 -6.05 -22.29
C PHE A 411 -25.18 -7.09 -21.46
N THR A 412 -25.72 -6.73 -20.29
CA THR A 412 -26.56 -7.61 -19.47
C THR A 412 -27.85 -8.01 -20.18
N VAL A 413 -28.46 -7.10 -20.96
CA VAL A 413 -29.61 -7.41 -21.83
C VAL A 413 -29.20 -8.39 -22.92
N PHE A 414 -28.10 -8.14 -23.63
CA PHE A 414 -27.56 -9.03 -24.65
C PHE A 414 -27.30 -10.44 -24.08
N LEU A 415 -26.68 -10.53 -22.90
CA LEU A 415 -26.44 -11.82 -22.22
C LEU A 415 -27.74 -12.54 -21.86
N THR A 416 -28.77 -11.80 -21.44
CA THR A 416 -30.08 -12.37 -21.11
C THR A 416 -30.78 -12.90 -22.37
N GLU A 417 -30.71 -12.17 -23.48
CA GLU A 417 -31.23 -12.63 -24.78
C GLU A 417 -30.51 -13.91 -25.24
N LYS A 418 -29.17 -13.94 -25.18
CA LYS A 418 -28.40 -15.13 -25.54
C LYS A 418 -28.64 -16.30 -24.61
N GLN A 419 -28.86 -16.06 -23.32
CA GLN A 419 -29.24 -17.11 -22.38
C GLN A 419 -30.58 -17.73 -22.75
N MET A 420 -31.60 -16.92 -23.04
CA MET A 420 -32.91 -17.42 -23.47
C MET A 420 -32.82 -18.21 -24.77
N MET A 421 -32.01 -17.75 -25.73
CA MET A 421 -31.75 -18.47 -26.98
C MET A 421 -31.11 -19.85 -26.73
N MET A 422 -30.12 -19.92 -25.84
CA MET A 422 -29.46 -21.20 -25.47
C MET A 422 -30.41 -22.13 -24.72
N GLU A 423 -31.20 -21.60 -23.80
CA GLU A 423 -32.21 -22.37 -23.06
C GLU A 423 -33.28 -22.95 -23.98
N ALA A 424 -33.69 -22.22 -25.01
CA ALA A 424 -34.61 -22.71 -26.04
C ALA A 424 -33.99 -23.81 -26.93
N LEU A 425 -32.66 -23.85 -27.06
CA LEU A 425 -31.94 -24.86 -27.85
C LEU A 425 -31.73 -26.18 -27.07
N TYR A 426 -31.70 -26.13 -25.73
CA TYR A 426 -31.43 -27.30 -24.89
C TYR A 426 -32.34 -28.51 -25.15
N PRO A 427 -33.68 -28.38 -25.31
CA PRO A 427 -34.53 -29.52 -25.65
C PRO A 427 -34.18 -30.16 -26.99
N GLN A 428 -33.76 -29.36 -27.98
CA GLN A 428 -33.34 -29.86 -29.29
C GLN A 428 -32.01 -30.61 -29.19
N ILE A 429 -31.07 -30.11 -28.38
CA ILE A 429 -29.81 -30.79 -28.10
C ILE A 429 -30.07 -32.12 -27.39
N ASP A 430 -30.96 -32.16 -26.40
CA ASP A 430 -31.33 -33.39 -25.69
C ASP A 430 -31.96 -34.41 -26.65
N GLN A 431 -32.79 -33.97 -27.60
CA GLN A 431 -33.38 -34.82 -28.62
C GLN A 431 -32.33 -35.35 -29.62
N MET A 432 -31.41 -34.50 -30.08
CA MET A 432 -30.30 -34.92 -30.95
C MET A 432 -29.37 -35.90 -30.24
N ASP A 433 -29.05 -35.66 -28.96
CA ASP A 433 -28.25 -36.57 -28.15
C ASP A 433 -28.94 -37.92 -27.99
N PHE A 434 -30.25 -37.93 -27.75
CA PHE A 434 -31.02 -39.17 -27.67
C PHE A 434 -30.90 -40.02 -28.95
N TYR A 435 -31.08 -39.42 -30.13
CA TYR A 435 -30.92 -40.12 -31.41
C TYR A 435 -29.47 -40.57 -31.65
N ARG A 436 -28.49 -39.71 -31.36
CA ARG A 436 -27.05 -40.03 -31.44
C ARG A 436 -26.72 -41.23 -30.55
N TRP A 437 -27.18 -41.20 -29.30
CA TRP A 437 -26.94 -42.24 -28.30
C TRP A 437 -27.56 -43.57 -28.75
N ILE A 438 -28.81 -43.57 -29.23
CA ILE A 438 -29.45 -44.78 -29.79
C ILE A 438 -28.64 -45.31 -30.97
N GLY A 439 -28.25 -44.46 -31.92
CA GLY A 439 -27.48 -44.88 -33.09
C GLY A 439 -26.17 -45.57 -32.69
N CYS A 440 -25.43 -44.97 -31.74
CA CYS A 440 -24.19 -45.55 -31.23
C CYS A 440 -24.41 -46.87 -30.47
N VAL A 441 -25.50 -46.99 -29.71
CA VAL A 441 -25.89 -48.25 -29.04
C VAL A 441 -26.23 -49.34 -30.06
N VAL A 442 -26.99 -49.02 -31.11
CA VAL A 442 -27.31 -49.98 -32.19
C VAL A 442 -26.03 -50.50 -32.85
N ILE A 443 -25.07 -49.64 -33.13
CA ILE A 443 -23.75 -50.01 -33.67
C ILE A 443 -23.00 -50.94 -32.71
N CYS A 444 -23.00 -50.64 -31.41
CA CYS A 444 -22.39 -51.53 -30.41
C CYS A 444 -23.11 -52.89 -30.33
N CYS A 445 -24.44 -52.90 -30.40
CA CYS A 445 -25.25 -54.12 -30.40
C CYS A 445 -24.95 -55.02 -31.60
N MET A 446 -24.61 -54.48 -32.77
CA MET A 446 -24.17 -55.28 -33.93
C MET A 446 -22.91 -56.10 -33.59
N VAL A 447 -21.94 -55.50 -32.89
CA VAL A 447 -20.71 -56.18 -32.45
C VAL A 447 -21.02 -57.19 -31.33
N VAL A 448 -21.87 -56.81 -30.37
CA VAL A 448 -22.30 -57.70 -29.28
C VAL A 448 -23.03 -58.94 -29.82
N LEU A 449 -23.84 -58.80 -30.88
CA LEU A 449 -24.50 -59.93 -31.53
C LEU A 449 -23.49 -60.93 -32.09
N ILE A 450 -22.43 -60.45 -32.76
CA ILE A 450 -21.34 -61.30 -33.25
C ILE A 450 -20.64 -62.02 -32.08
N LEU A 451 -20.34 -61.28 -31.01
CA LEU A 451 -19.74 -61.84 -29.80
C LEU A 451 -20.63 -62.90 -29.16
N ALA A 452 -21.94 -62.68 -29.10
CA ALA A 452 -22.90 -63.64 -28.56
C ALA A 452 -22.86 -64.95 -29.35
N PHE A 453 -22.84 -64.88 -30.69
CA PHE A 453 -22.67 -66.07 -31.53
C PHE A 453 -21.32 -66.77 -31.31
N ASN A 454 -20.23 -66.02 -31.15
CA ASN A 454 -18.92 -66.59 -30.87
C ASN A 454 -18.87 -67.28 -29.50
N PHE A 455 -19.33 -66.63 -28.43
CA PHE A 455 -19.32 -67.20 -27.07
C PHE A 455 -20.27 -68.39 -26.93
N LEU A 456 -21.50 -68.29 -27.44
CA LEU A 456 -22.43 -69.43 -27.45
C LEU A 456 -21.92 -70.56 -28.35
N GLY A 457 -21.30 -70.22 -29.48
CA GLY A 457 -20.67 -71.18 -30.37
C GLY A 457 -19.52 -71.96 -29.71
N ILE A 458 -18.65 -71.28 -28.97
CA ILE A 458 -17.59 -71.90 -28.17
C ILE A 458 -18.20 -72.74 -27.04
N LEU A 459 -19.16 -72.21 -26.28
CA LEU A 459 -19.77 -72.90 -25.14
C LEU A 459 -20.46 -74.19 -25.58
N CYS A 460 -21.39 -74.10 -26.53
CA CYS A 460 -22.11 -75.26 -27.06
C CYS A 460 -21.17 -76.23 -27.80
N GLY A 461 -20.18 -75.70 -28.52
CA GLY A 461 -19.18 -76.50 -29.22
C GLY A 461 -18.30 -77.31 -28.27
N THR A 462 -17.75 -76.67 -27.23
CA THR A 462 -16.87 -77.33 -26.26
C THR A 462 -17.63 -78.27 -25.32
N CYS A 463 -18.75 -77.86 -24.74
CA CYS A 463 -19.56 -78.69 -23.85
C CYS A 463 -20.25 -79.85 -24.57
N GLY A 464 -20.64 -79.65 -25.83
CA GLY A 464 -21.29 -80.68 -26.65
C GLY A 464 -20.33 -81.63 -27.33
N TYR A 465 -19.02 -81.36 -27.31
CA TYR A 465 -18.02 -82.18 -28.00
C TYR A 465 -17.76 -83.49 -27.27
N ASP A 466 -18.05 -84.59 -27.93
CA ASP A 466 -17.67 -85.93 -27.49
C ASP A 466 -16.43 -86.42 -28.26
N LYS A 467 -15.38 -86.84 -27.55
CA LYS A 467 -14.15 -87.36 -28.16
C LYS A 467 -14.36 -88.72 -28.84
N HIS A 468 -15.35 -89.48 -28.39
CA HIS A 468 -15.65 -90.82 -28.91
C HIS A 468 -16.65 -90.80 -30.09
N ALA A 469 -17.35 -89.69 -30.30
CA ALA A 469 -18.21 -89.52 -31.47
C ALA A 469 -17.41 -89.18 -32.72
N SER A 470 -17.68 -89.88 -33.82
CA SER A 470 -17.11 -89.59 -35.12
C SER A 470 -17.62 -88.25 -35.67
N PRO A 471 -16.86 -87.55 -36.54
CA PRO A 471 -17.32 -86.36 -37.26
C PRO A 471 -18.75 -86.42 -37.84
N THR A 472 -19.17 -87.58 -38.35
CA THR A 472 -20.53 -87.80 -38.90
C THR A 472 -21.63 -87.99 -37.83
N THR A 473 -21.26 -88.40 -36.61
CA THR A 473 -22.21 -88.74 -35.52
C THR A 473 -22.25 -87.70 -34.38
N ARG A 474 -21.70 -86.50 -34.61
CA ARG A 474 -21.65 -85.42 -33.62
C ARG A 474 -23.01 -85.11 -32.99
N GLY A 475 -23.03 -84.93 -31.68
CA GLY A 475 -24.22 -84.60 -30.90
C GLY A 475 -24.85 -83.26 -31.30
N CYS A 476 -26.15 -83.10 -31.00
CA CYS A 476 -26.94 -81.92 -31.37
C CYS A 476 -26.33 -80.62 -30.81
N LEU A 477 -25.85 -80.64 -29.56
CA LEU A 477 -25.25 -79.48 -28.89
C LEU A 477 -23.95 -79.02 -29.56
N SER A 478 -23.04 -79.96 -29.90
CA SER A 478 -21.83 -79.67 -30.66
C SER A 478 -22.16 -79.08 -32.04
N ASN A 479 -23.08 -79.71 -32.78
CA ASN A 479 -23.47 -79.24 -34.10
C ASN A 479 -24.03 -77.81 -34.05
N THR A 480 -24.83 -77.52 -33.02
CA THR A 480 -25.37 -76.18 -32.75
C THR A 480 -24.25 -75.17 -32.52
N GLY A 481 -23.24 -75.52 -31.72
CA GLY A 481 -22.05 -74.67 -31.50
C GLY A 481 -21.33 -74.32 -32.81
N GLY A 482 -21.15 -75.31 -33.69
CA GLY A 482 -20.55 -75.11 -35.01
C GLY A 482 -21.40 -74.24 -35.96
N ILE A 483 -22.74 -74.35 -35.90
CA ILE A 483 -23.66 -73.49 -36.66
C ILE A 483 -23.61 -72.05 -36.13
N LEU A 484 -23.61 -71.85 -34.81
CA LEU A 484 -23.54 -70.53 -34.19
C LEU A 484 -22.22 -69.81 -34.55
N LEU A 485 -21.08 -70.51 -34.57
CA LEU A 485 -19.81 -69.92 -35.03
C LEU A 485 -19.88 -69.48 -36.50
N MET A 486 -20.52 -70.26 -37.36
CA MET A 486 -20.70 -69.89 -38.77
C MET A 486 -21.72 -68.75 -38.95
N ALA A 487 -22.74 -68.66 -38.10
CA ALA A 487 -23.65 -67.52 -38.05
C ALA A 487 -22.89 -66.23 -37.66
N GLY A 488 -22.04 -66.30 -36.63
CA GLY A 488 -21.14 -65.20 -36.24
C GLY A 488 -20.23 -64.74 -37.38
N VAL A 489 -19.68 -65.68 -38.17
CA VAL A 489 -18.91 -65.37 -39.39
C VAL A 489 -19.76 -64.63 -40.42
N GLY A 490 -20.99 -65.09 -40.67
CA GLY A 490 -21.92 -64.44 -41.59
C GLY A 490 -22.21 -62.98 -41.20
N PHE A 491 -22.60 -62.74 -39.95
CA PHE A 491 -22.84 -61.39 -39.43
C PHE A 491 -21.56 -60.53 -39.43
N SER A 492 -20.40 -61.13 -39.18
CA SER A 492 -19.11 -60.43 -39.27
C SER A 492 -18.85 -59.90 -40.68
N PHE A 493 -19.09 -60.70 -41.73
CA PHE A 493 -18.95 -60.23 -43.10
C PHE A 493 -19.96 -59.14 -43.48
N ILE A 494 -21.19 -59.22 -42.96
CA ILE A 494 -22.25 -58.24 -43.23
C ILE A 494 -21.91 -56.88 -42.59
N PHE A 495 -21.47 -56.86 -41.33
CA PHE A 495 -21.30 -55.62 -40.57
C PHE A 495 -19.89 -55.03 -40.61
N SER A 496 -18.84 -55.82 -40.82
CA SER A 496 -17.44 -55.35 -40.69
C SER A 496 -17.09 -54.20 -41.63
N TRP A 497 -17.50 -54.23 -42.89
CA TRP A 497 -17.22 -53.15 -43.84
C TRP A 497 -18.01 -51.87 -43.51
N VAL A 498 -19.25 -52.00 -43.02
CA VAL A 498 -20.07 -50.86 -42.54
C VAL A 498 -19.41 -50.22 -41.32
N LEU A 499 -18.99 -51.03 -40.35
CA LEU A 499 -18.27 -50.57 -39.16
C LEU A 499 -16.97 -49.86 -39.55
N MET A 500 -16.19 -50.43 -40.48
CA MET A 500 -14.93 -49.83 -40.90
C MET A 500 -15.13 -48.52 -41.69
N ALA A 501 -16.20 -48.41 -42.48
CA ALA A 501 -16.56 -47.16 -43.15
C ALA A 501 -16.87 -46.05 -42.14
N LEU A 502 -17.67 -46.36 -41.12
CA LEU A 502 -17.98 -45.42 -40.03
C LEU A 502 -16.71 -45.02 -39.27
N VAL A 503 -15.89 -46.00 -38.87
CA VAL A 503 -14.63 -45.76 -38.16
C VAL A 503 -13.71 -44.88 -38.99
N THR A 504 -13.54 -45.16 -40.28
CA THR A 504 -12.65 -44.38 -41.15
C THR A 504 -13.13 -42.93 -41.28
N ALA A 505 -14.42 -42.72 -41.51
CA ALA A 505 -14.99 -41.38 -41.65
C ALA A 505 -14.84 -40.56 -40.35
N THR A 506 -15.19 -41.17 -39.21
CA THR A 506 -15.11 -40.52 -37.90
C THR A 506 -13.68 -40.34 -37.40
N PHE A 507 -12.75 -41.24 -37.73
CA PHE A 507 -11.32 -41.10 -37.48
C PHE A 507 -10.72 -39.91 -38.23
N VAL A 508 -10.96 -39.81 -39.55
CA VAL A 508 -10.41 -38.73 -40.36
C VAL A 508 -10.94 -37.38 -39.87
N ALA A 509 -12.25 -37.29 -39.60
CA ALA A 509 -12.86 -36.06 -39.09
C ALA A 509 -12.39 -35.74 -37.66
N GLY A 510 -12.63 -36.64 -36.71
CA GLY A 510 -12.37 -36.40 -35.28
C GLY A 510 -10.89 -36.32 -34.92
N GLY A 511 -10.04 -37.12 -35.56
CA GLY A 511 -8.59 -37.05 -35.38
C GLY A 511 -8.00 -35.74 -35.91
N ASN A 512 -8.54 -35.21 -37.02
CA ASN A 512 -8.15 -33.89 -37.51
C ASN A 512 -8.64 -32.77 -36.60
N VAL A 513 -9.88 -32.85 -36.09
CA VAL A 513 -10.36 -31.86 -35.10
C VAL A 513 -9.45 -31.86 -33.87
N GLU A 514 -9.03 -33.02 -33.39
CA GLU A 514 -8.08 -33.10 -32.27
C GLU A 514 -6.76 -32.40 -32.59
N LYS A 515 -6.14 -32.73 -33.72
CA LYS A 515 -4.80 -32.23 -34.10
C LYS A 515 -4.76 -30.79 -34.61
N LEU A 516 -5.79 -30.32 -35.30
CA LEU A 516 -5.83 -29.00 -35.91
C LEU A 516 -6.64 -27.98 -35.11
N VAL A 517 -7.48 -28.41 -34.17
CA VAL A 517 -8.31 -27.53 -33.36
C VAL A 517 -8.01 -27.69 -31.87
N CYS A 518 -8.20 -28.86 -31.27
CA CYS A 518 -8.17 -29.01 -29.80
C CYS A 518 -6.77 -28.85 -29.20
N GLU A 519 -5.77 -29.56 -29.72
CA GLU A 519 -4.37 -29.41 -29.28
C GLU A 519 -3.83 -27.97 -29.45
N PRO A 520 -4.01 -27.30 -30.60
CA PRO A 520 -3.58 -25.90 -30.76
C PRO A 520 -4.46 -24.89 -30.00
N TYR A 521 -5.69 -25.24 -29.62
CA TYR A 521 -6.51 -24.42 -28.72
C TYR A 521 -5.91 -24.43 -27.31
N ASN A 522 -5.67 -25.62 -26.76
CA ASN A 522 -5.10 -25.79 -25.42
C ASN A 522 -3.69 -25.17 -25.31
N THR A 523 -2.85 -25.34 -26.34
CA THR A 523 -1.52 -24.70 -26.40
C THR A 523 -1.54 -23.22 -26.82
N ARG A 524 -2.73 -22.65 -27.05
CA ARG A 524 -2.98 -21.24 -27.40
C ARG A 524 -2.38 -20.82 -28.75
N GLN A 525 -2.00 -21.77 -29.59
CA GLN A 525 -1.48 -21.51 -30.92
C GLN A 525 -2.55 -20.96 -31.86
N LEU A 526 -3.83 -21.34 -31.66
CA LEU A 526 -4.95 -20.74 -32.39
C LEU A 526 -5.12 -19.24 -32.10
N PHE A 527 -4.90 -18.79 -30.86
CA PHE A 527 -4.99 -17.36 -30.53
C PHE A 527 -3.92 -16.57 -31.28
N LYS A 528 -2.69 -17.12 -31.37
CA LYS A 528 -1.60 -16.55 -32.16
C LYS A 528 -1.88 -16.48 -33.66
N ILE A 529 -2.83 -17.27 -34.19
CA ILE A 529 -3.30 -17.14 -35.58
C ILE A 529 -4.21 -15.94 -35.67
N ILE A 530 -5.26 -15.85 -34.83
CA ILE A 530 -6.21 -14.72 -34.82
C ILE A 530 -5.48 -13.37 -34.61
N ASP A 531 -4.43 -13.39 -33.80
CA ASP A 531 -3.57 -12.23 -33.51
C ASP A 531 -2.60 -11.87 -34.65
N THR A 532 -2.58 -12.62 -35.75
CA THR A 532 -1.72 -12.33 -36.90
C THR A 532 -2.24 -11.09 -37.65
N PRO A 533 -1.38 -10.09 -37.89
CA PRO A 533 -1.82 -8.86 -38.55
C PRO A 533 -2.42 -9.09 -39.94
N TYR A 534 -3.50 -8.37 -40.26
CA TYR A 534 -4.18 -8.40 -41.55
C TYR A 534 -4.79 -9.75 -41.94
N LEU A 535 -4.87 -10.71 -41.00
CA LEU A 535 -5.34 -12.06 -41.29
C LEU A 535 -6.86 -12.13 -41.50
N VAL A 536 -7.65 -11.57 -40.58
CA VAL A 536 -9.12 -11.65 -40.63
C VAL A 536 -9.70 -10.72 -41.70
N ASN A 537 -9.08 -9.56 -41.90
CA ASN A 537 -9.47 -8.59 -42.92
C ASN A 537 -8.22 -7.83 -43.41
N PRO A 538 -8.00 -7.71 -44.74
CA PRO A 538 -6.84 -7.00 -45.29
C PRO A 538 -6.72 -5.53 -44.87
N ASN A 539 -7.83 -4.89 -44.52
CA ASN A 539 -7.88 -3.48 -44.12
C ASN A 539 -7.77 -3.28 -42.60
N ILE A 540 -7.72 -4.36 -41.82
CA ILE A 540 -7.67 -4.32 -40.36
C ILE A 540 -6.36 -4.96 -39.90
N ARG A 541 -5.45 -4.15 -39.35
CA ARG A 541 -4.19 -4.66 -38.82
C ARG A 541 -4.43 -5.64 -37.67
N ASN A 542 -5.02 -5.19 -36.56
CA ASN A 542 -5.32 -6.05 -35.42
C ASN A 542 -6.85 -6.23 -35.26
N PHE A 543 -7.32 -7.48 -35.31
CA PHE A 543 -8.75 -7.81 -35.31
C PHE A 543 -9.46 -7.39 -34.02
N LEU A 544 -8.93 -7.81 -32.87
CA LEU A 544 -9.57 -7.60 -31.57
C LEU A 544 -9.81 -6.11 -31.23
N PRO A 545 -8.81 -5.22 -31.30
CA PRO A 545 -9.02 -3.81 -30.98
C PRO A 545 -9.82 -3.06 -32.06
N ALA A 546 -9.81 -3.52 -33.32
CA ALA A 546 -10.73 -3.00 -34.33
C ALA A 546 -12.18 -3.36 -33.99
N MET A 547 -12.45 -4.58 -33.53
CA MET A 547 -13.78 -5.03 -33.15
C MET A 547 -14.28 -4.34 -31.87
N LEU A 548 -13.43 -4.24 -30.84
CA LEU A 548 -13.84 -3.71 -29.54
C LEU A 548 -13.87 -2.18 -29.49
N PHE A 549 -12.92 -1.51 -30.15
CA PHE A 549 -12.68 -0.08 -29.97
C PHE A 549 -12.67 0.73 -31.26
N ASN A 550 -12.91 0.07 -32.42
CA ASN A 550 -12.76 0.68 -33.73
C ASN A 550 -11.37 1.32 -33.95
N LYS A 551 -10.32 0.74 -33.33
CA LYS A 551 -8.92 1.20 -33.40
C LYS A 551 -7.99 0.06 -33.84
N PRO A 552 -7.79 -0.16 -35.16
CA PRO A 552 -7.05 -1.32 -35.68
C PRO A 552 -5.54 -1.30 -35.39
N ASP A 553 -4.97 -0.13 -35.06
CA ASP A 553 -3.53 0.04 -34.82
C ASP A 553 -3.11 -0.20 -33.36
N LEU A 554 -4.06 -0.35 -32.43
CA LEU A 554 -3.76 -0.62 -31.02
C LEU A 554 -3.13 -2.02 -30.89
N ASP A 555 -2.04 -2.14 -30.15
CA ASP A 555 -1.40 -3.43 -29.88
C ASP A 555 -2.14 -4.17 -28.76
N LEU A 556 -3.22 -4.87 -29.12
CA LEU A 556 -4.02 -5.70 -28.21
C LEU A 556 -4.31 -7.05 -28.88
N THR A 557 -3.85 -8.13 -28.25
CA THR A 557 -3.97 -9.49 -28.77
C THR A 557 -4.89 -10.34 -27.91
N VAL A 558 -5.64 -11.26 -28.52
CA VAL A 558 -6.51 -12.24 -27.86
C VAL A 558 -5.71 -13.05 -26.85
N GLU A 559 -4.48 -13.46 -27.19
CA GLU A 559 -3.61 -14.19 -26.26
C GLU A 559 -3.27 -13.35 -25.01
N SER A 560 -2.97 -12.06 -25.17
CA SER A 560 -2.65 -11.19 -24.04
C SER A 560 -3.86 -10.94 -23.14
N VAL A 561 -5.04 -10.73 -23.73
CA VAL A 561 -6.30 -10.55 -22.98
C VAL A 561 -6.65 -11.82 -22.21
N TYR A 562 -6.60 -12.98 -22.87
CA TYR A 562 -6.84 -14.26 -22.23
C TYR A 562 -5.87 -14.49 -21.06
N ARG A 563 -4.56 -14.27 -21.26
CA ARG A 563 -3.55 -14.46 -20.21
C ARG A 563 -3.79 -13.54 -19.01
N ASN A 564 -4.01 -12.24 -19.26
CA ASN A 564 -4.29 -11.27 -18.21
C ASN A 564 -5.57 -11.62 -17.42
N CYS A 565 -6.61 -12.07 -18.12
CA CYS A 565 -7.84 -12.52 -17.47
C CYS A 565 -7.68 -13.85 -16.73
N LYS A 566 -6.86 -14.77 -17.24
CA LYS A 566 -6.54 -16.02 -16.54
C LYS A 566 -5.79 -15.75 -15.23
N GLU A 567 -4.94 -14.72 -15.20
CA GLU A 567 -4.27 -14.17 -14.01
C GLU A 567 -5.20 -13.34 -13.10
N ASN A 568 -6.50 -13.23 -13.42
CA ASN A 568 -7.49 -12.48 -12.67
C ASN A 568 -7.17 -10.97 -12.55
N ARG A 569 -6.56 -10.38 -13.58
CA ARG A 569 -6.34 -8.92 -13.63
C ARG A 569 -7.66 -8.18 -13.89
N GLY A 570 -7.69 -6.90 -13.54
CA GLY A 570 -8.81 -6.00 -13.84
C GLY A 570 -8.96 -5.77 -15.35
N LEU A 571 -10.20 -5.60 -15.80
CA LEU A 571 -10.53 -5.40 -17.22
C LEU A 571 -9.80 -4.19 -17.82
N TYR A 572 -9.56 -3.15 -17.02
CA TYR A 572 -8.83 -1.95 -17.42
C TYR A 572 -7.42 -2.26 -17.92
N SER A 573 -6.67 -3.08 -17.17
CA SER A 573 -5.32 -3.52 -17.59
C SER A 573 -5.39 -4.56 -18.70
N ALA A 574 -6.30 -5.53 -18.60
CA ALA A 574 -6.38 -6.64 -19.56
C ALA A 574 -6.70 -6.16 -20.98
N LEU A 575 -7.60 -5.18 -21.13
CA LEU A 575 -7.98 -4.61 -22.42
C LEU A 575 -7.17 -3.35 -22.81
N LYS A 576 -6.18 -2.95 -22.00
CA LYS A 576 -5.40 -1.72 -22.20
C LYS A 576 -6.28 -0.47 -22.37
N LEU A 577 -7.28 -0.33 -21.50
CA LEU A 577 -8.25 0.78 -21.55
C LEU A 577 -7.61 2.14 -21.27
N ASP A 578 -6.37 2.20 -20.77
CA ASP A 578 -5.56 3.41 -20.66
C ASP A 578 -5.38 4.17 -21.98
N ASN A 579 -5.41 3.46 -23.11
CA ASN A 579 -5.31 4.03 -24.47
C ASN A 579 -6.63 4.67 -24.96
N ILE A 580 -7.69 4.56 -24.16
CA ILE A 580 -9.04 5.07 -24.47
C ILE A 580 -9.47 6.03 -23.36
N PHE A 581 -9.39 5.56 -22.12
CA PHE A 581 -9.74 6.26 -20.90
C PHE A 581 -8.48 6.43 -20.05
N ASN A 582 -7.72 7.49 -20.34
CA ASN A 582 -6.53 7.79 -19.59
C ASN A 582 -6.88 8.46 -18.26
N VAL A 583 -6.81 7.70 -17.18
CA VAL A 583 -7.07 8.14 -15.81
C VAL A 583 -6.05 9.20 -15.37
N ASP A 584 -4.82 9.20 -15.92
CA ASP A 584 -3.80 10.22 -15.66
C ASP A 584 -4.18 11.61 -16.18
N MET A 585 -5.00 11.73 -17.22
CA MET A 585 -5.42 13.05 -17.72
C MET A 585 -6.29 13.78 -16.71
N PHE A 586 -7.18 13.06 -16.05
CA PHE A 586 -8.13 13.63 -15.10
C PHE A 586 -7.56 13.71 -13.70
N LEU A 587 -6.58 12.86 -13.40
CA LEU A 587 -5.98 12.76 -12.09
C LEU A 587 -4.49 13.10 -12.11
N ASN A 588 -4.14 14.06 -12.98
CA ASN A 588 -2.77 14.46 -13.20
C ASN A 588 -2.19 15.12 -11.96
N ASN A 589 -1.34 14.39 -11.24
CA ASN A 589 -0.60 14.89 -10.07
C ASN A 589 0.09 16.24 -10.38
N SER A 590 0.59 16.46 -11.61
CA SER A 590 1.26 17.72 -11.96
C SER A 590 0.34 18.94 -12.01
N VAL A 591 -0.95 18.77 -12.33
CA VAL A 591 -1.93 19.87 -12.39
C VAL A 591 -2.28 20.30 -10.96
N TYR A 592 -2.62 19.35 -10.09
CA TYR A 592 -2.93 19.64 -8.69
C TYR A 592 -1.72 20.18 -7.93
N THR A 593 -0.53 19.63 -8.17
CA THR A 593 0.68 20.13 -7.51
C THR A 593 0.97 21.57 -7.93
N LYS A 594 0.68 21.97 -9.17
CA LYS A 594 0.83 23.36 -9.64
C LYS A 594 -0.16 24.30 -8.95
N ASP A 595 -1.43 23.93 -8.85
CA ASP A 595 -2.44 24.80 -8.22
C ASP A 595 -2.27 24.89 -6.70
N LEU A 596 -1.88 23.79 -6.03
CA LEU A 596 -1.41 23.82 -4.64
C LEU A 596 -0.18 24.72 -4.49
N THR A 597 0.78 24.64 -5.41
CA THR A 597 1.99 25.48 -5.37
C THR A 597 1.64 26.96 -5.52
N LYS A 598 0.66 27.34 -6.35
CA LYS A 598 0.20 28.73 -6.47
C LYS A 598 -0.37 29.23 -5.14
N LEU A 599 -1.32 28.49 -4.55
CA LEU A 599 -1.97 28.85 -3.29
C LEU A 599 -0.97 28.94 -2.12
N PHE A 600 -0.04 27.99 -2.01
CA PHE A 600 0.95 27.99 -0.92
C PHE A 600 2.12 28.97 -1.14
N ASN A 601 2.43 29.37 -2.37
CA ASN A 601 3.42 30.43 -2.64
C ASN A 601 2.91 31.82 -2.20
N GLU A 602 1.61 31.99 -2.05
CA GLU A 602 1.00 33.22 -1.52
C GLU A 602 1.13 33.34 0.01
N VAL A 603 1.51 32.25 0.71
CA VAL A 603 1.76 32.28 2.16
C VAL A 603 2.96 33.17 2.46
N LYS A 604 2.66 34.39 2.90
CA LYS A 604 3.62 35.34 3.46
C LYS A 604 3.21 35.61 4.89
N VAL A 605 3.75 34.83 5.82
CA VAL A 605 3.52 35.10 7.24
C VAL A 605 4.44 36.24 7.66
N ASP A 606 3.85 37.37 8.02
CA ASP A 606 4.57 38.52 8.53
C ASP A 606 4.72 38.42 10.04
N PHE A 607 5.96 38.22 10.47
CA PHE A 607 6.34 38.18 11.89
C PHE A 607 6.89 39.50 12.40
N ARG A 608 6.90 40.57 11.59
CA ARG A 608 7.30 41.92 12.04
C ARG A 608 6.36 42.47 13.12
N GLY A 609 5.16 41.88 13.27
CA GLY A 609 4.26 42.16 14.38
C GLY A 609 4.65 41.51 15.71
N ILE A 610 5.62 40.60 15.75
CA ILE A 610 6.15 40.05 17.01
C ILE A 610 7.07 41.11 17.63
N VAL A 611 6.49 41.96 18.47
CA VAL A 611 7.22 42.90 19.32
C VAL A 611 7.58 42.20 20.62
N LEU A 612 8.87 42.05 20.89
CA LEU A 612 9.37 41.41 22.12
C LEU A 612 9.37 42.41 23.29
N LEU A 613 9.62 43.69 23.01
CA LEU A 613 9.58 44.78 23.98
C LEU A 613 8.89 46.01 23.38
N GLU A 614 7.73 46.38 23.95
CA GLU A 614 6.99 47.56 23.52
C GLU A 614 7.79 48.86 23.74
N GLN A 615 7.49 49.87 22.93
CA GLN A 615 8.15 51.18 23.00
C GLN A 615 8.09 51.79 24.41
N ALA A 616 6.95 51.65 25.10
CA ALA A 616 6.80 52.09 26.49
C ALA A 616 7.77 51.36 27.45
N GLY A 617 8.05 50.07 27.21
CA GLY A 617 9.04 49.31 27.98
C GLY A 617 10.47 49.76 27.70
N ARG A 618 10.80 50.05 26.43
CA ARG A 618 12.10 50.61 26.01
C ARG A 618 12.35 51.98 26.65
N GLU A 619 11.37 52.86 26.61
CA GLU A 619 11.45 54.20 27.21
C GLU A 619 11.62 54.13 28.72
N ASN A 620 10.88 53.27 29.42
CA ASN A 620 11.03 53.09 30.86
C ASN A 620 12.44 52.61 31.26
N LEU A 621 13.02 51.68 30.49
CA LEU A 621 14.40 51.23 30.69
C LEU A 621 15.41 52.37 30.45
N MET A 622 15.21 53.19 29.42
CA MET A 622 16.06 54.36 29.15
C MET A 622 15.94 55.44 30.23
N HIS A 623 14.73 55.67 30.76
CA HIS A 623 14.52 56.58 31.88
C HIS A 623 15.19 56.09 33.16
N PHE A 624 15.28 54.77 33.35
CA PHE A 624 16.01 54.18 34.46
C PHE A 624 17.51 54.46 34.43
N ALA A 625 18.15 54.35 33.26
CA ALA A 625 19.57 54.70 33.10
C ALA A 625 19.85 56.20 33.33
N ASN A 626 18.84 57.06 33.14
CA ASN A 626 18.96 58.52 33.13
C ASN A 626 18.21 59.21 34.28
N THR A 627 18.27 58.67 35.49
CA THR A 627 17.60 59.24 36.68
C THR A 627 18.30 60.48 37.26
N GLY A 628 19.49 60.84 36.77
CA GLY A 628 20.31 61.95 37.27
C GLY A 628 21.16 61.61 38.50
N VAL A 629 21.17 60.34 38.93
CA VAL A 629 21.96 59.86 40.07
C VAL A 629 23.46 59.91 39.78
N GLY A 630 23.86 59.65 38.53
CA GLY A 630 25.27 59.76 38.09
C GLY A 630 25.83 61.18 38.13
N ASP A 631 24.96 62.19 38.10
CA ASP A 631 25.34 63.61 38.07
C ASP A 631 25.55 64.21 39.46
N ILE A 632 25.34 63.43 40.53
CA ILE A 632 25.54 63.88 41.92
C ILE A 632 27.04 64.11 42.17
N ASN A 633 27.39 65.29 42.70
CA ASN A 633 28.77 65.60 43.08
C ASN A 633 29.15 64.91 44.40
N TYR A 634 29.38 63.59 44.36
CA TYR A 634 29.75 62.78 45.52
C TYR A 634 30.99 63.31 46.25
N ALA A 635 31.94 63.90 45.52
CA ALA A 635 33.16 64.45 46.10
C ALA A 635 32.87 65.62 47.05
N ALA A 636 31.91 66.49 46.71
CA ALA A 636 31.51 67.61 47.57
C ALA A 636 30.93 67.11 48.91
N TYR A 637 29.99 66.16 48.89
CA TYR A 637 29.41 65.60 50.11
C TYR A 637 30.44 64.87 50.97
N LEU A 638 31.28 64.02 50.36
CA LEU A 638 32.27 63.24 51.11
C LEU A 638 33.38 64.10 51.70
N THR A 639 33.75 65.20 51.04
CA THR A 639 34.74 66.16 51.58
C THR A 639 34.21 66.83 52.85
N GLU A 640 32.96 67.27 52.84
CA GLU A 640 32.37 67.98 53.98
C GLU A 640 32.11 67.05 55.17
N VAL A 641 31.63 65.84 54.89
CA VAL A 641 31.39 64.78 55.88
C VAL A 641 32.69 64.31 56.56
N ASN A 642 33.85 64.46 55.92
CA ASN A 642 35.13 64.08 56.54
C ASN A 642 35.67 65.12 57.54
N LYS A 643 35.08 66.32 57.62
CA LYS A 643 35.45 67.32 58.63
C LYS A 643 34.81 66.98 59.98
N GLY A 644 35.43 67.42 61.08
CA GLY A 644 34.79 67.38 62.40
C GLY A 644 33.57 68.30 62.44
N VAL A 645 32.52 67.98 63.22
CA VAL A 645 31.36 68.88 63.33
C VAL A 645 31.77 70.23 63.95
N THR A 646 32.67 70.22 64.92
CA THR A 646 33.27 71.41 65.56
C THR A 646 34.78 71.48 65.30
N LEU A 647 35.38 72.67 65.44
CA LEU A 647 36.83 72.90 65.29
C LEU A 647 37.66 72.21 66.39
N VAL A 648 37.06 71.96 67.53
CA VAL A 648 37.63 71.30 68.71
C VAL A 648 36.59 70.38 69.31
N ASP A 649 37.03 69.29 69.94
CA ASP A 649 36.18 68.43 70.74
C ASP A 649 35.59 69.22 71.94
N LEU A 650 34.27 69.42 71.92
CA LEU A 650 33.57 70.23 72.91
C LEU A 650 33.66 69.65 74.32
N LEU A 651 33.73 68.32 74.47
CA LEU A 651 33.85 67.66 75.78
C LEU A 651 35.24 67.91 76.39
N SER A 652 36.28 67.78 75.58
CA SER A 652 37.66 68.10 75.96
C SER A 652 37.79 69.58 76.29
N PHE A 653 37.19 70.47 75.49
CA PHE A 653 37.18 71.91 75.78
C PHE A 653 36.45 72.22 77.09
N ALA A 654 35.28 71.61 77.33
CA ALA A 654 34.53 71.79 78.58
C ALA A 654 35.30 71.26 79.79
N HIS A 655 35.98 70.11 79.66
CA HIS A 655 36.82 69.55 80.72
C HIS A 655 38.01 70.47 81.03
N GLU A 656 38.75 70.91 80.01
CA GLU A 656 39.85 71.85 80.18
C GLU A 656 39.36 73.15 80.83
N LEU A 657 38.25 73.71 80.36
CA LEU A 657 37.64 74.91 80.94
C LEU A 657 37.29 74.74 82.43
N GLU A 658 36.79 73.56 82.82
CA GLU A 658 36.48 73.22 84.21
C GLU A 658 37.75 73.04 85.06
N THR A 659 38.79 72.38 84.53
CA THR A 659 40.08 72.25 85.25
C THR A 659 40.76 73.60 85.46
N GLN A 660 40.68 74.50 84.47
CA GLN A 660 41.18 75.87 84.62
C GLN A 660 40.33 76.64 85.64
N ALA A 661 39.02 76.40 85.69
CA ALA A 661 38.15 76.98 86.71
C ALA A 661 38.49 76.46 88.12
N ASP A 662 38.86 75.19 88.30
CA ASP A 662 39.25 74.60 89.59
C ASP A 662 40.51 75.22 90.20
N LEU A 663 41.38 75.82 89.38
CA LEU A 663 42.56 76.56 89.85
C LEU A 663 42.21 77.94 90.45
N LEU A 664 40.95 78.37 90.33
CA LEU A 664 40.50 79.68 90.83
C LEU A 664 40.05 79.62 92.30
N PRO A 665 40.14 80.73 93.04
CA PRO A 665 39.53 80.84 94.36
C PRO A 665 38.02 80.62 94.27
N ARG A 666 37.46 79.92 95.28
CA ARG A 666 36.02 79.64 95.32
C ARG A 666 35.19 80.92 95.27
N GLY A 667 34.30 81.03 94.29
CA GLY A 667 33.53 82.25 94.08
C GLY A 667 32.68 82.29 92.80
N ALA A 668 32.13 83.47 92.50
CA ALA A 668 31.22 83.67 91.37
C ALA A 668 31.88 83.38 90.00
N LEU A 669 33.16 83.75 89.82
CA LEU A 669 33.90 83.55 88.58
C LEU A 669 34.16 82.06 88.29
N GLU A 670 34.60 81.30 89.28
CA GLU A 670 34.77 79.83 89.20
C GLU A 670 33.45 79.16 88.77
N ASN A 671 32.34 79.48 89.48
CA ASN A 671 31.02 78.92 89.19
C ASN A 671 30.51 79.29 87.79
N ALA A 672 30.77 80.51 87.32
CA ALA A 672 30.39 80.94 85.98
C ALA A 672 31.15 80.17 84.88
N LEU A 673 32.46 79.95 85.05
CA LEU A 673 33.26 79.16 84.10
C LEU A 673 32.82 77.69 84.08
N LYS A 674 32.51 77.09 85.24
CA LYS A 674 31.91 75.75 85.33
C LYS A 674 30.52 75.68 84.69
N GLY A 675 29.71 76.74 84.81
CA GLY A 675 28.42 76.87 84.14
C GLY A 675 28.53 76.89 82.61
N HIS A 676 29.55 77.57 82.07
CA HIS A 676 29.86 77.52 80.64
C HIS A 676 30.33 76.14 80.19
N ALA A 677 31.18 75.46 80.96
CA ALA A 677 31.59 74.08 80.68
C ALA A 677 30.38 73.12 80.63
N SER A 678 29.44 73.25 81.57
CA SER A 678 28.18 72.49 81.56
C SER A 678 27.32 72.79 80.31
N SER A 679 27.21 74.07 79.93
CA SER A 679 26.48 74.49 78.72
C SER A 679 27.11 73.91 77.45
N ILE A 680 28.44 73.87 77.36
CA ILE A 680 29.18 73.26 76.25
C ILE A 680 28.91 71.74 76.18
N ARG A 681 28.88 71.03 77.33
CA ARG A 681 28.49 69.61 77.38
C ARG A 681 27.05 69.38 76.92
N GLN A 682 26.13 70.27 77.29
CA GLN A 682 24.74 70.21 76.84
C GLN A 682 24.63 70.43 75.33
N ILE A 683 25.37 71.39 74.76
CA ILE A 683 25.44 71.63 73.31
C ILE A 683 26.01 70.39 72.61
N HIS A 684 27.07 69.78 73.13
CA HIS A 684 27.61 68.54 72.58
C HIS A 684 26.56 67.43 72.54
N SER A 685 25.87 67.17 73.65
CA SER A 685 24.85 66.12 73.73
C SER A 685 23.63 66.38 72.85
N LYS A 686 23.13 67.62 72.81
CA LYS A 686 21.90 67.97 72.08
C LYS A 686 22.11 68.25 70.59
N ARG A 687 23.29 68.73 70.20
CA ARG A 687 23.57 69.18 68.82
C ARG A 687 24.59 68.29 68.12
N VAL A 688 25.77 68.12 68.72
CA VAL A 688 26.89 67.42 68.06
C VAL A 688 26.62 65.92 67.89
N VAL A 689 26.06 65.23 68.90
CA VAL A 689 25.80 63.78 68.81
C VAL A 689 24.81 63.42 67.68
N PRO A 690 23.63 64.07 67.55
CA PRO A 690 22.73 63.82 66.41
C PRO A 690 23.36 64.16 65.05
N MET A 691 24.18 65.22 64.98
CA MET A 691 24.88 65.60 63.75
C MET A 691 25.95 64.57 63.35
N GLU A 692 26.71 64.01 64.28
CA GLU A 692 27.67 62.94 63.98
C GLU A 692 26.98 61.66 63.50
N GLN A 693 25.80 61.32 64.05
CA GLN A 693 25.00 60.21 63.56
C GLN A 693 24.49 60.47 62.13
N ALA A 694 23.94 61.66 61.85
CA ALA A 694 23.48 62.05 60.52
C ALA A 694 24.64 62.09 59.50
N LYS A 695 25.83 62.53 59.91
CA LYS A 695 27.06 62.53 59.10
C LYS A 695 27.49 61.12 58.70
N SER A 696 27.44 60.16 59.63
CA SER A 696 27.70 58.75 59.34
C SER A 696 26.70 58.19 58.33
N THR A 697 25.41 58.45 58.51
CA THR A 697 24.35 58.03 57.59
C THR A 697 24.53 58.64 56.19
N LEU A 698 24.85 59.94 56.11
CA LEU A 698 25.14 60.62 54.86
C LEU A 698 26.35 60.01 54.14
N SER A 699 27.45 59.74 54.87
CA SER A 699 28.67 59.10 54.33
C SER A 699 28.38 57.71 53.72
N GLN A 700 27.68 56.86 54.49
CA GLN A 700 27.37 55.50 54.07
C GLN A 700 26.44 55.50 52.86
N SER A 701 25.42 56.37 52.87
CA SER A 701 24.44 56.47 51.79
C SER A 701 25.07 57.03 50.51
N MET A 702 25.95 58.03 50.60
CA MET A 702 26.70 58.57 49.46
C MET A 702 27.65 57.53 48.83
N ARG A 703 28.40 56.78 49.64
CA ARG A 703 29.27 55.69 49.14
C ARG A 703 28.49 54.53 48.53
N LYS A 704 27.25 54.31 48.98
CA LYS A 704 26.34 53.32 48.39
C LYS A 704 25.83 53.80 47.04
N LEU A 705 25.35 55.04 46.97
CA LEU A 705 24.89 55.67 45.73
C LEU A 705 25.99 55.74 44.66
N GLN A 706 27.22 56.13 45.02
CA GLN A 706 28.34 56.21 44.08
C GLN A 706 28.64 54.87 43.40
N ARG A 707 28.52 53.75 44.14
CA ARG A 707 28.69 52.40 43.57
C ARG A 707 27.53 52.04 42.64
N SER A 708 26.29 52.25 43.08
CA SER A 708 25.09 51.95 42.30
C SER A 708 24.99 52.76 41.01
N ALA A 709 25.41 54.03 41.01
CA ALA A 709 25.38 54.93 39.86
C ALA A 709 26.24 54.44 38.69
N SER A 710 27.39 53.82 38.98
CA SER A 710 28.34 53.35 37.95
C SER A 710 27.89 52.10 37.19
N THR A 711 27.02 51.28 37.80
CA THR A 711 26.62 49.97 37.24
C THR A 711 25.28 49.98 36.50
N LEU A 712 24.49 51.04 36.70
CA LEU A 712 23.10 51.14 36.25
C LEU A 712 22.96 51.25 34.71
N PRO A 713 23.69 52.15 34.03
CA PRO A 713 23.50 52.36 32.59
C PRO A 713 23.91 51.15 31.75
N ASP A 714 25.05 50.54 32.06
CA ASP A 714 25.58 49.36 31.35
C ASP A 714 24.60 48.17 31.40
N THR A 715 23.93 48.00 32.54
CA THR A 715 22.91 46.96 32.73
C THR A 715 21.72 47.14 31.78
N VAL A 716 21.27 48.40 31.59
CA VAL A 716 20.14 48.74 30.71
C VAL A 716 20.49 48.54 29.24
N THR A 717 21.65 49.05 28.81
CA THR A 717 22.07 48.99 27.40
C THR A 717 22.24 47.54 26.93
N ASN A 718 22.78 46.68 27.79
CA ASN A 718 22.96 45.26 27.50
C ASN A 718 21.62 44.52 27.30
N VAL A 719 20.59 44.85 28.09
CA VAL A 719 19.25 44.26 27.94
C VAL A 719 18.57 44.71 26.65
N LEU A 720 18.63 46.01 26.32
CA LEU A 720 18.06 46.54 25.08
C LEU A 720 18.72 45.95 23.84
N SER A 721 20.06 45.83 23.84
CA SER A 721 20.81 45.24 22.73
C SER A 721 20.46 43.77 22.49
N ALA A 722 20.29 42.96 23.54
CA ALA A 722 19.91 41.56 23.40
C ALA A 722 18.51 41.38 22.80
N ILE A 723 17.57 42.28 23.14
CA ILE A 723 16.21 42.29 22.58
C ILE A 723 16.23 42.71 21.10
N ASP A 724 17.02 43.72 20.72
CA ASP A 724 17.18 44.14 19.32
C ASP A 724 17.72 42.99 18.45
N VAL A 725 18.67 42.21 18.97
CA VAL A 725 19.22 41.04 18.27
C VAL A 725 18.15 39.97 18.06
N ALA A 726 17.32 39.68 19.08
CA ALA A 726 16.25 38.70 18.96
C ALA A 726 15.16 39.15 17.95
N GLU A 727 14.75 40.42 17.97
CA GLU A 727 13.80 40.98 16.99
C GLU A 727 14.38 40.97 15.56
N TYR A 728 15.68 41.24 15.40
CA TYR A 728 16.37 41.17 14.12
C TYR A 728 16.41 39.75 13.55
N LEU A 729 16.72 38.74 14.38
CA LEU A 729 16.76 37.33 13.97
C LEU A 729 15.38 36.83 13.50
N ILE A 730 14.31 37.25 14.19
CA ILE A 730 12.92 36.99 13.76
C ILE A 730 12.69 37.62 12.37
N SER A 731 13.05 38.90 12.19
CA SER A 731 12.80 39.63 10.94
C SER A 731 13.55 39.03 9.73
N GLN A 732 14.81 38.61 9.90
CA GLN A 732 15.63 38.07 8.80
C GLN A 732 15.32 36.61 8.46
N ASN A 733 15.31 35.72 9.46
CA ASN A 733 15.23 34.27 9.20
C ASN A 733 13.81 33.79 8.97
N ALA A 734 12.79 34.52 9.44
CA ALA A 734 11.43 33.99 9.42
C ALA A 734 10.90 33.76 8.00
N SER A 735 11.20 34.63 7.04
CA SER A 735 10.74 34.46 5.66
C SER A 735 11.25 33.15 5.04
N PHE A 736 12.52 32.82 5.28
CA PHE A 736 13.12 31.57 4.82
C PHE A 736 12.50 30.35 5.50
N VAL A 737 12.37 30.37 6.82
CA VAL A 737 11.80 29.27 7.62
C VAL A 737 10.34 29.00 7.24
N VAL A 738 9.52 30.06 7.09
CA VAL A 738 8.13 29.95 6.62
C VAL A 738 8.09 29.27 5.27
N LYS A 739 8.88 29.74 4.31
CA LYS A 739 8.88 29.17 2.97
C LYS A 739 9.31 27.70 2.97
N GLN A 740 10.30 27.35 3.79
CA GLN A 740 10.81 25.98 3.92
C GLN A 740 9.77 25.03 4.54
N GLU A 741 9.22 25.38 5.70
CA GLU A 741 8.22 24.53 6.38
C GLU A 741 6.90 24.50 5.62
N THR A 742 6.49 25.60 4.97
CA THR A 742 5.30 25.63 4.10
C THR A 742 5.46 24.67 2.91
N ARG A 743 6.65 24.61 2.29
CA ARG A 743 6.92 23.65 1.21
C ARG A 743 6.84 22.20 1.69
N ARG A 744 7.36 21.89 2.89
CA ARG A 744 7.25 20.54 3.48
C ARG A 744 5.80 20.18 3.80
N TYR A 745 5.03 21.11 4.37
CA TYR A 745 3.60 20.94 4.63
C TYR A 745 2.82 20.68 3.31
N MET A 746 3.08 21.47 2.27
CA MET A 746 2.50 21.27 0.95
C MET A 746 2.82 19.89 0.35
N GLN A 747 4.05 19.40 0.51
CA GLN A 747 4.45 18.07 0.06
C GLN A 747 3.68 16.95 0.78
N ASN A 748 3.41 17.10 2.07
CA ASN A 748 2.58 16.15 2.83
C ASN A 748 1.14 16.16 2.33
N VAL A 749 0.54 17.35 2.15
CA VAL A 749 -0.82 17.50 1.61
C VAL A 749 -0.93 16.88 0.21
N GLY A 750 0.01 17.19 -0.69
CA GLY A 750 0.07 16.58 -2.02
C GLY A 750 0.35 15.07 -2.00
N GLY A 751 1.03 14.59 -0.96
CA GLY A 751 1.32 13.17 -0.75
C GLY A 751 0.06 12.32 -0.55
N TYR A 752 -0.95 12.82 0.18
CA TYR A 752 -2.21 12.11 0.37
C TYR A 752 -2.99 11.91 -0.93
N PHE A 753 -3.02 12.92 -1.81
CA PHE A 753 -3.62 12.78 -3.13
C PHE A 753 -2.85 11.79 -4.00
N ARG A 754 -1.53 11.80 -3.94
CA ARG A 754 -0.71 10.82 -4.65
C ARG A 754 -1.01 9.40 -4.19
N GLN A 755 -1.14 9.17 -2.88
CA GLN A 755 -1.52 7.86 -2.34
C GLN A 755 -2.88 7.40 -2.86
N TYR A 756 -3.90 8.26 -2.82
CA TYR A 756 -5.21 7.97 -3.41
C TYR A 756 -5.11 7.61 -4.89
N MET A 757 -4.26 8.35 -5.61
CA MET A 757 -4.07 8.15 -7.04
C MET A 757 -3.40 6.85 -7.42
N ASP A 758 -2.32 6.52 -6.73
CA ASP A 758 -1.61 5.28 -6.95
C ASP A 758 -2.49 4.09 -6.55
N TRP A 759 -3.28 4.24 -5.48
CA TRP A 759 -4.29 3.25 -5.09
C TRP A 759 -5.36 3.06 -6.18
N VAL A 760 -6.00 4.13 -6.68
CA VAL A 760 -7.00 4.05 -7.78
C VAL A 760 -6.43 3.33 -9.01
N LYS A 761 -5.19 3.65 -9.41
CA LYS A 761 -4.53 2.99 -10.56
C LYS A 761 -4.30 1.51 -10.32
N SER A 762 -3.81 1.15 -9.14
CA SER A 762 -3.58 -0.24 -8.76
C SER A 762 -4.89 -1.01 -8.71
N SER A 763 -5.92 -0.43 -8.10
CA SER A 763 -7.26 -1.01 -8.00
C SER A 763 -7.91 -1.19 -9.37
N LEU A 764 -7.81 -0.22 -10.28
CA LEU A 764 -8.29 -0.39 -11.66
C LEU A 764 -7.54 -1.50 -12.42
N ALA A 765 -6.23 -1.62 -12.19
CA ALA A 765 -5.42 -2.63 -12.86
C ALA A 765 -5.70 -4.06 -12.38
N MET A 766 -6.06 -4.24 -11.11
CA MET A 766 -6.12 -5.56 -10.46
C MET A 766 -7.46 -5.94 -9.85
N GLU A 767 -8.18 -5.00 -9.23
CA GLU A 767 -9.32 -5.29 -8.35
C GLU A 767 -10.68 -4.91 -8.96
N VAL A 768 -10.73 -3.88 -9.81
CA VAL A 768 -11.97 -3.46 -10.48
C VAL A 768 -12.20 -4.27 -11.74
N ALA A 769 -13.42 -4.79 -11.87
CA ALA A 769 -13.88 -5.64 -12.96
C ALA A 769 -12.90 -6.79 -13.26
N PRO A 770 -12.56 -7.66 -12.28
CA PRO A 770 -11.61 -8.74 -12.48
C PRO A 770 -12.10 -9.66 -13.61
N CYS A 771 -11.32 -9.79 -14.67
CA CYS A 771 -11.82 -10.34 -15.93
C CYS A 771 -11.74 -11.87 -16.06
N LYS A 772 -11.55 -12.58 -14.94
CA LYS A 772 -11.54 -14.06 -14.89
C LYS A 772 -12.73 -14.71 -15.60
N PRO A 773 -13.98 -14.20 -15.50
CA PRO A 773 -15.12 -14.76 -16.23
C PRO A 773 -14.89 -14.87 -17.75
N LEU A 774 -14.16 -13.92 -18.36
CA LEU A 774 -13.83 -13.98 -19.79
C LEU A 774 -12.89 -15.15 -20.11
N SER A 775 -11.86 -15.38 -19.28
CA SER A 775 -10.97 -16.53 -19.46
C SER A 775 -11.69 -17.86 -19.20
N ASN A 776 -12.59 -17.90 -18.22
CA ASN A 776 -13.39 -19.09 -17.90
C ASN A 776 -14.30 -19.50 -19.05
N ILE A 777 -14.83 -18.54 -19.83
CA ILE A 777 -15.61 -18.85 -21.04
C ILE A 777 -14.75 -19.53 -22.08
N VAL A 778 -13.57 -18.96 -22.36
CA VAL A 778 -12.62 -19.54 -23.32
C VAL A 778 -12.25 -20.96 -22.92
N ASP A 779 -11.94 -21.18 -21.64
CA ASP A 779 -11.66 -22.51 -21.11
C ASP A 779 -12.88 -23.44 -21.15
N SER A 780 -14.08 -22.93 -20.89
CA SER A 780 -15.32 -23.73 -20.91
C SER A 780 -15.70 -24.16 -22.33
N VAL A 781 -15.39 -23.34 -23.33
CA VAL A 781 -15.57 -23.71 -24.75
C VAL A 781 -14.60 -24.83 -25.12
N GLU A 782 -13.35 -24.75 -24.69
CA GLU A 782 -12.36 -25.83 -24.88
C GLU A 782 -12.81 -27.12 -24.20
N ILE A 783 -13.18 -27.06 -22.92
CA ILE A 783 -13.65 -28.22 -22.16
C ILE A 783 -14.88 -28.83 -22.82
N GLY A 784 -15.86 -28.01 -23.18
CA GLY A 784 -17.11 -28.45 -23.80
C GLY A 784 -16.92 -29.06 -25.19
N ALA A 785 -16.10 -28.45 -26.04
CA ALA A 785 -15.90 -28.92 -27.41
C ALA A 785 -14.87 -30.05 -27.49
N CYS A 786 -13.73 -29.90 -26.85
CA CYS A 786 -12.60 -30.82 -26.97
C CYS A 786 -12.68 -31.96 -25.97
N SER A 787 -12.70 -31.63 -24.67
CA SER A 787 -12.66 -32.64 -23.61
C SER A 787 -13.95 -33.47 -23.50
N PHE A 788 -15.11 -32.88 -23.77
CA PHE A 788 -16.39 -33.61 -23.68
C PHE A 788 -16.76 -34.29 -25.00
N ILE A 789 -16.77 -33.54 -26.10
CA ILE A 789 -17.28 -34.03 -27.40
C ILE A 789 -16.20 -34.77 -28.18
N VAL A 790 -15.09 -34.10 -28.51
CA VAL A 790 -14.06 -34.66 -29.40
C VAL A 790 -13.39 -35.89 -28.78
N ASP A 791 -12.98 -35.82 -27.51
CA ASP A 791 -12.36 -36.97 -26.82
C ASP A 791 -13.29 -38.18 -26.74
N SER A 792 -14.57 -37.97 -26.45
CA SER A 792 -15.56 -39.05 -26.41
C SER A 792 -15.82 -39.64 -27.79
N LEU A 793 -15.98 -38.81 -28.83
CA LEU A 793 -16.16 -39.30 -30.20
C LEU A 793 -14.91 -40.02 -30.71
N ASN A 794 -13.73 -39.53 -30.35
CA ASN A 794 -12.47 -40.14 -30.75
C ASN A 794 -12.25 -41.49 -30.08
N THR A 795 -12.61 -41.60 -28.82
CA THR A 795 -12.60 -42.87 -28.09
C THR A 795 -13.63 -43.85 -28.63
N PHE A 796 -14.79 -43.37 -29.07
CA PHE A 796 -15.83 -44.19 -29.67
C PHE A 796 -15.34 -44.89 -30.95
N TRP A 797 -14.83 -44.14 -31.94
CA TRP A 797 -14.35 -44.76 -33.17
C TRP A 797 -13.09 -45.59 -32.94
N PHE A 798 -12.23 -45.24 -31.98
CA PHE A 798 -11.04 -46.02 -31.65
C PHE A 798 -11.39 -47.40 -31.10
N GLY A 799 -12.37 -47.47 -30.18
CA GLY A 799 -12.91 -48.72 -29.67
C GLY A 799 -13.53 -49.59 -30.77
N LEU A 800 -14.36 -48.99 -31.64
CA LEU A 800 -14.95 -49.69 -32.78
C LEU A 800 -13.91 -50.12 -33.83
N GLY A 801 -12.87 -49.32 -34.05
CA GLY A 801 -11.76 -49.64 -34.95
C GLY A 801 -11.00 -50.88 -34.47
N CYS A 802 -10.75 -50.97 -33.17
CA CYS A 802 -10.20 -52.18 -32.55
C CYS A 802 -11.10 -53.39 -32.83
N CYS A 803 -12.42 -53.27 -32.62
CA CYS A 803 -13.37 -54.34 -32.96
C CYS A 803 -13.27 -54.76 -34.44
N ALA A 804 -13.31 -53.81 -35.37
CA ALA A 804 -13.30 -54.07 -36.81
C ALA A 804 -12.03 -54.83 -37.26
N VAL A 805 -10.87 -54.44 -36.75
CA VAL A 805 -9.59 -55.10 -37.06
C VAL A 805 -9.56 -56.53 -36.53
N PHE A 806 -10.02 -56.77 -35.30
CA PHE A 806 -10.01 -58.10 -34.68
C PHE A 806 -11.14 -59.02 -35.16
N LEU A 807 -12.17 -58.49 -35.84
CA LEU A 807 -13.18 -59.31 -36.51
C LEU A 807 -12.58 -60.17 -37.64
N VAL A 808 -11.53 -59.71 -38.33
CA VAL A 808 -10.87 -60.49 -39.40
C VAL A 808 -10.25 -61.80 -38.89
N PRO A 809 -9.34 -61.80 -37.91
CA PRO A 809 -8.82 -63.05 -37.34
C PRO A 809 -9.92 -63.86 -36.64
N SER A 810 -10.91 -63.20 -36.02
CA SER A 810 -12.07 -63.87 -35.43
C SER A 810 -12.84 -64.70 -36.47
N ILE A 811 -13.09 -64.16 -37.68
CA ILE A 811 -13.70 -64.91 -38.79
C ILE A 811 -12.87 -66.15 -39.13
N ILE A 812 -11.54 -66.01 -39.28
CA ILE A 812 -10.66 -67.11 -39.65
C ILE A 812 -10.73 -68.23 -38.59
N PHE A 813 -10.61 -67.87 -37.31
CA PHE A 813 -10.64 -68.83 -36.22
C PHE A 813 -12.01 -69.48 -36.06
N SER A 814 -13.11 -68.73 -36.18
CA SER A 814 -14.47 -69.27 -36.15
C SER A 814 -14.73 -70.26 -37.29
N VAL A 815 -14.30 -69.96 -38.53
CA VAL A 815 -14.45 -70.90 -39.66
C VAL A 815 -13.65 -72.18 -39.44
N LYS A 816 -12.40 -72.07 -38.96
CA LYS A 816 -11.54 -73.24 -38.69
C LYS A 816 -12.06 -74.06 -37.51
N LEU A 817 -12.55 -73.41 -36.47
CA LEU A 817 -13.07 -74.05 -35.27
C LEU A 817 -14.42 -74.72 -35.51
N ALA A 818 -15.31 -74.10 -36.29
CA ALA A 818 -16.61 -74.65 -36.62
C ALA A 818 -16.53 -76.05 -37.25
N LYS A 819 -15.47 -76.34 -38.01
CA LYS A 819 -15.23 -77.67 -38.58
C LYS A 819 -15.07 -78.78 -37.54
N PHE A 820 -14.64 -78.47 -36.32
CA PHE A 820 -14.51 -79.49 -35.26
C PHE A 820 -15.82 -79.76 -34.52
N TYR A 821 -16.79 -78.84 -34.60
CA TYR A 821 -18.04 -78.91 -33.85
C TYR A 821 -19.25 -79.30 -34.69
N ARG A 822 -19.27 -78.92 -35.97
CA ARG A 822 -20.36 -79.29 -36.90
C ARG A 822 -20.39 -80.79 -37.17
N ARG A 823 -21.60 -81.32 -37.34
CA ARG A 823 -21.80 -82.66 -37.90
C ARG A 823 -21.43 -82.63 -39.39
N MET A 824 -20.59 -83.56 -39.79
CA MET A 824 -20.08 -83.71 -41.16
C MET A 824 -20.92 -84.73 -41.92
N ASP A 825 -20.95 -84.61 -43.24
CA ASP A 825 -21.68 -85.54 -44.12
C ASP A 825 -20.81 -86.76 -44.45
N THR A 826 -19.48 -86.58 -44.51
CA THR A 826 -18.50 -87.66 -44.77
C THR A 826 -17.21 -87.49 -43.97
N GLU A 827 -16.47 -88.58 -43.74
CA GLU A 827 -15.19 -88.59 -43.00
C GLU A 827 -14.19 -89.59 -43.64
N ASP A 828 -12.89 -89.37 -43.46
CA ASP A 828 -11.87 -90.36 -43.85
C ASP A 828 -11.99 -91.62 -42.97
N VAL A 829 -12.00 -92.81 -43.59
CA VAL A 829 -11.85 -94.11 -42.90
C VAL A 829 -10.49 -94.67 -43.30
N TYR A 830 -9.56 -94.83 -42.34
CA TYR A 830 -8.36 -95.63 -42.54
C TYR A 830 -8.54 -96.92 -41.74
N ASP A 831 -8.43 -98.07 -42.41
CA ASP A 831 -8.26 -99.35 -41.74
C ASP A 831 -7.05 -99.25 -40.83
N ASP A 832 -7.24 -99.46 -39.53
CA ASP A 832 -6.16 -99.80 -38.63
C ASP A 832 -5.54 -101.08 -39.18
N GLY A 833 -4.43 -100.95 -39.90
CA GLY A 833 -3.74 -102.04 -40.56
C GLY A 833 -3.26 -103.08 -39.55
N THR A 834 -4.11 -104.04 -39.20
CA THR A 834 -3.69 -105.40 -38.89
C THR A 834 -3.64 -106.18 -40.20
N GLU A 835 -2.59 -105.95 -40.99
CA GLU A 835 -2.16 -106.94 -41.98
C GLU A 835 -1.63 -108.16 -41.21
N ASN A 836 -2.48 -109.16 -41.02
CA ASN A 836 -2.04 -110.51 -40.70
C ASN A 836 -1.39 -111.10 -41.95
N TRP A 837 -0.07 -110.99 -42.05
CA TRP A 837 0.73 -111.85 -42.93
C TRP A 837 0.80 -113.24 -42.31
N SER A 838 0.06 -114.20 -42.88
CA SER A 838 0.33 -115.63 -42.73
C SER A 838 1.43 -116.07 -43.69
#